data_AF-A0A971V204-F1
#
_entry.id   AF-A0A971V204-F1
#
_cell.length_a   1.000
_cell.length_b   1.000
_cell.length_c   1.000
_cell.angle_alpha   90.00
_cell.angle_beta   90.00
_cell.angle_gamma   90.00
#
_symmetry.space_group_name_H-M   'P 1'
#
loop_
_entity.id
_entity.type
_entity.pdbx_description
1 polymer ?
#
loop_
_entity_poly.entity_id
_entity_poly.type
_entity_poly.pdbx_seq_one_letter_code
_entity_poly.pdbx_strand_id
1 'polypeptide(L)'
;MKKLITLLLLVTGMVAVAQQNSPLPIDPKVRNGKLENGLTYYIRQNNLPEKRADFYIAQKVGSMQEEDSQAGLAHFLEHMAFNGTTNFPKKAMLEYLQDNGIKFGTNINAYTSFDETVYYISDIPTSNQNLVDSALLVLYDWSCGIALEEEELDSERGVIREEWRTRGGAQQRLWDQLLPKMYPDSKYANRMPIGSIDVINNFKPQEIRDYYHRWYRPDLQAIIVVGDFNIDEMEQKVKNLFSTIPLDEERADREYYPVPDNKEPIVAIATDKEARNTQIMMFYKHDPIPDEMKNTQAGYIMEYILNAASSMMNQRFSEIIQKPDAPFTSAYAYNDNYFVAKTKDAWTVISGSAEDKIEEALAAMVRETERVKRHGFTASEYEVARTNILKRYEDSYNNRDKQKNSSYSQEYVRAFTDGEPIPGIEFEHQFMQAVAPNIPVEAINQTIQQLISDENMVVAVTGPEKEELTYPAEEILLHLLTSVQAEAIEPYAEEVIDEPLVAIPPTPGKIVKIEKDETMDATVWTLGNGIKVVLKNTDFKDDQIIMTGSSVGGYSHYAEKDPVNSRLVANVATLGGVGNFSATDLPKVLAGKTASARPGISLTKQEFNGSSSIKDFETMLQLVYLYFTAPRQDNDAFQSFIQRMETQLKNQEAEPMVAFSDSATYALYGDNPLTKRIKIDDLKKIDYSRIMEMYSERFANPGSFVFTFVGNIDEERVRPVVEQYLASLPGKAEKEEFVKIAMNVEKGSSENIFQRKMQNPKASVFNSISGTTTRDLKNRIVMSMFDQILDIIYTEKVREEEGGTYGVYAKGAISRYPEGQTILQIIFDTDPEKMEHLNQIVLNILKEFAEDGPRDSDFARVKEYMNKSYSESLKENSYWMNILDNKYFYGEDNHTHYIETVNSITKDDIQGFVKALLDQGNLKTVVMLPEITE
;
A
#
# COMPACT_ATOMS: atom_id res chain seq x y z
N MET A 1 19.29 -50.77 34.39
CA MET A 1 19.59 -50.06 33.12
C MET A 1 18.35 -49.60 32.38
N LYS A 2 17.40 -50.47 31.98
CA LYS A 2 16.17 -50.02 31.27
C LYS A 2 15.33 -48.96 32.02
N LYS A 3 15.14 -49.07 33.33
CA LYS A 3 14.43 -48.05 34.13
C LYS A 3 15.19 -46.73 34.32
N LEU A 4 16.53 -46.72 34.22
CA LEU A 4 17.32 -45.48 34.27
C LEU A 4 17.31 -44.76 32.92
N ILE A 5 17.28 -45.50 31.81
CA ILE A 5 17.22 -44.95 30.44
C ILE A 5 15.83 -44.33 30.16
N THR A 6 14.74 -44.94 30.65
CA THR A 6 13.39 -44.36 30.54
C THR A 6 13.23 -43.09 31.40
N LEU A 7 13.87 -43.03 32.57
CA LEU A 7 13.86 -41.83 33.41
C LEU A 7 14.74 -40.71 32.81
N LEU A 8 15.86 -41.05 32.17
CA LEU A 8 16.71 -40.08 31.46
C LEU A 8 16.00 -39.51 30.22
N LEU A 9 15.26 -40.33 29.46
CA LEU A 9 14.46 -39.91 28.31
C LEU A 9 13.25 -39.03 28.70
N LEU A 10 12.62 -39.29 29.86
CA LEU A 10 11.55 -38.44 30.41
C LEU A 10 12.08 -37.09 30.92
N VAL A 11 13.28 -37.07 31.50
CA VAL A 11 13.93 -35.83 31.96
C VAL A 11 14.45 -35.01 30.77
N THR A 12 14.97 -35.64 29.70
CA THR A 12 15.34 -34.91 28.47
C THR A 12 14.12 -34.41 27.69
N GLY A 13 13.00 -35.13 27.72
CA GLY A 13 11.73 -34.66 27.15
C GLY A 13 11.14 -33.47 27.91
N MET A 14 11.18 -33.48 29.24
CA MET A 14 10.73 -32.34 30.05
C MET A 14 11.66 -31.14 29.97
N VAL A 15 12.98 -31.32 29.78
CA VAL A 15 13.93 -30.21 29.57
C VAL A 15 13.80 -29.61 28.16
N ALA A 16 13.49 -30.42 27.13
CA ALA A 16 13.20 -29.92 25.79
C ALA A 16 11.88 -29.13 25.73
N VAL A 17 10.83 -29.58 26.41
CA VAL A 17 9.54 -28.88 26.50
C VAL A 17 9.63 -27.64 27.41
N ALA A 18 10.42 -27.68 28.50
CA ALA A 18 10.66 -26.52 29.35
C ALA A 18 11.57 -25.45 28.70
N GLN A 19 12.45 -25.83 27.77
CA GLN A 19 13.19 -24.87 26.93
C GLN A 19 12.32 -24.25 25.83
N GLN A 20 11.36 -25.01 25.25
CA GLN A 20 10.50 -24.56 24.15
C GLN A 20 9.51 -23.44 24.53
N ASN A 21 9.07 -23.36 25.79
CA ASN A 21 8.15 -22.30 26.25
C ASN A 21 8.87 -21.13 26.95
N SER A 22 10.15 -20.90 26.66
CA SER A 22 10.84 -19.72 27.19
C SER A 22 10.22 -18.46 26.59
N PRO A 23 9.86 -17.45 27.41
CA PRO A 23 9.35 -16.19 26.89
C PRO A 23 10.43 -15.53 26.03
N LEU A 24 10.00 -14.87 24.96
CA LEU A 24 10.87 -13.98 24.21
C LEU A 24 11.27 -12.80 25.10
N PRO A 25 12.50 -12.29 24.95
CA PRO A 25 12.83 -11.01 25.58
C PRO A 25 11.93 -9.91 24.99
N ILE A 26 11.76 -8.82 25.72
CA ILE A 26 11.28 -7.57 25.16
C ILE A 26 12.50 -6.75 24.75
N ASP A 27 12.43 -6.03 23.64
CA ASP A 27 13.49 -5.12 23.20
C ASP A 27 13.85 -4.17 24.36
N PRO A 28 15.09 -4.17 24.86
CA PRO A 28 15.49 -3.30 25.96
C PRO A 28 15.40 -1.80 25.63
N LYS A 29 15.25 -1.43 24.35
CA LYS A 29 15.06 -0.04 23.91
C LYS A 29 13.64 0.48 24.11
N VAL A 30 12.65 -0.38 24.39
CA VAL A 30 11.28 0.06 24.73
C VAL A 30 11.03 -0.01 26.23
N ARG A 31 10.56 1.10 26.81
CA ARG A 31 9.93 1.11 28.13
C ARG A 31 8.47 0.81 28.00
N ASN A 32 8.05 -0.28 28.61
CA ASN A 32 6.65 -0.69 28.63
C ASN A 32 6.18 -0.92 30.06
N GLY A 33 4.88 -0.84 30.27
CA GLY A 33 4.28 -1.13 31.56
C GLY A 33 2.76 -0.98 31.55
N LYS A 34 2.16 -1.29 32.70
CA LYS A 34 0.73 -1.14 32.96
C LYS A 34 0.55 -0.29 34.22
N LEU A 35 -0.23 0.78 34.12
CA LEU A 35 -0.57 1.66 35.24
C LEU A 35 -1.56 0.97 36.20
N GLU A 36 -1.72 1.53 37.41
CA GLU A 36 -2.65 0.98 38.42
C GLU A 36 -4.10 0.93 37.92
N ASN A 37 -4.52 1.89 37.08
CA ASN A 37 -5.83 1.93 36.44
C ASN A 37 -5.94 1.00 35.21
N GLY A 38 -4.92 0.21 34.92
CA GLY A 38 -4.92 -0.78 33.85
C GLY A 38 -4.43 -0.29 32.49
N LEU A 39 -4.15 1.00 32.30
CA LEU A 39 -3.64 1.53 31.03
C LEU A 39 -2.24 1.00 30.73
N THR A 40 -2.06 0.48 29.51
CA THR A 40 -0.75 0.03 29.01
C THR A 40 0.00 1.20 28.38
N TYR A 41 1.32 1.22 28.45
CA TYR A 41 2.12 2.18 27.69
C TYR A 41 3.34 1.52 27.05
N TYR A 42 3.75 2.09 25.91
CA TYR A 42 5.00 1.78 25.20
C TYR A 42 5.71 3.08 24.86
N ILE A 43 6.94 3.26 25.32
CA ILE A 43 7.72 4.47 25.11
C ILE A 43 9.09 4.06 24.61
N ARG A 44 9.49 4.56 23.44
CA ARG A 44 10.79 4.29 22.85
C ARG A 44 11.47 5.59 22.46
N GLN A 45 12.71 5.77 22.91
CA GLN A 45 13.57 6.80 22.35
C GLN A 45 14.07 6.33 20.98
N ASN A 46 13.81 7.11 19.94
CA ASN A 46 14.29 6.85 18.59
C ASN A 46 14.67 8.17 17.90
N ASN A 47 15.86 8.22 17.30
CA ASN A 47 16.40 9.49 16.77
C ASN A 47 16.06 9.72 15.30
N LEU A 48 15.22 8.90 14.67
CA LEU A 48 14.87 9.02 13.25
C LEU A 48 13.34 9.10 13.04
N PRO A 49 12.82 10.20 12.51
CA PRO A 49 13.54 11.44 12.18
C PRO A 49 14.07 12.18 13.42
N GLU A 50 15.19 12.88 13.28
CA GLU A 50 15.76 13.69 14.36
C GLU A 50 14.77 14.76 14.82
N LYS A 51 14.70 15.00 16.13
CA LYS A 51 13.82 15.99 16.76
C LYS A 51 12.35 15.81 16.40
N ARG A 52 11.91 14.57 16.22
CA ARG A 52 10.53 14.20 15.92
C ARG A 52 10.03 13.09 16.83
N ALA A 53 8.74 13.13 17.12
CA ALA A 53 8.05 12.10 17.88
C ALA A 53 6.65 11.82 17.33
N ASP A 54 6.24 10.57 17.50
CA ASP A 54 4.95 10.03 17.14
C ASP A 54 4.19 9.65 18.42
N PHE A 55 2.89 9.97 18.45
CA PHE A 55 1.99 9.78 19.57
C PHE A 55 0.76 9.01 19.10
N TYR A 56 0.54 7.84 19.68
CA TYR A 56 -0.52 6.92 19.31
C TYR A 56 -1.34 6.55 20.56
N ILE A 57 -2.65 6.44 20.39
CA ILE A 57 -3.54 5.75 21.35
C ILE A 57 -4.26 4.63 20.62
N ALA A 58 -4.03 3.40 21.09
CA ALA A 58 -4.68 2.21 20.58
C ALA A 58 -5.74 1.73 21.56
N GLN A 59 -6.92 1.37 21.06
CA GLN A 59 -8.04 0.91 21.86
C GLN A 59 -8.45 -0.47 21.39
N LYS A 60 -8.61 -1.41 22.32
CA LYS A 60 -9.24 -2.72 22.05
C LYS A 60 -10.75 -2.58 21.99
N VAL A 61 -11.26 -1.62 21.23
CA VAL A 61 -12.68 -1.29 21.13
C VAL A 61 -12.98 -1.01 19.67
N GLY A 62 -13.93 -1.72 19.09
CA GLY A 62 -14.40 -1.54 17.71
C GLY A 62 -15.87 -1.88 17.56
N SER A 63 -16.30 -2.20 16.35
CA SER A 63 -17.72 -2.53 16.07
C SER A 63 -18.20 -3.81 16.77
N MET A 64 -17.31 -4.71 17.17
CA MET A 64 -17.68 -5.94 17.91
C MET A 64 -18.27 -5.65 19.30
N GLN A 65 -18.01 -4.46 19.86
CA GLN A 65 -18.60 -4.02 21.13
C GLN A 65 -19.99 -3.37 20.97
N GLU A 66 -20.49 -3.19 19.74
CA GLU A 66 -21.79 -2.56 19.47
C GLU A 66 -22.96 -3.51 19.73
N GLU A 67 -24.01 -2.96 20.33
CA GLU A 67 -25.37 -3.53 20.27
C GLU A 67 -26.02 -3.23 18.91
N ASP A 68 -27.15 -3.87 18.59
CA ASP A 68 -27.81 -3.68 17.28
C ASP A 68 -28.27 -2.23 17.04
N SER A 69 -28.68 -1.50 18.10
CA SER A 69 -29.01 -0.07 17.99
C SER A 69 -27.78 0.84 17.90
N GLN A 70 -26.57 0.27 17.99
CA GLN A 70 -25.30 0.99 17.96
C GLN A 70 -24.47 0.65 16.72
N ALA A 71 -25.04 -0.02 15.71
CA ALA A 71 -24.31 -0.44 14.51
C ALA A 71 -23.69 0.76 13.77
N GLY A 72 -22.36 0.92 13.86
CA GLY A 72 -21.58 2.03 13.29
C GLY A 72 -21.17 3.12 14.29
N LEU A 73 -21.57 3.03 15.56
CA LEU A 73 -21.23 4.05 16.57
C LEU A 73 -19.77 4.02 17.02
N ALA A 74 -19.05 2.91 16.85
CA ALA A 74 -17.61 2.87 17.07
C ALA A 74 -16.89 3.81 16.10
N HIS A 75 -17.22 3.70 14.81
CA HIS A 75 -16.69 4.57 13.76
C HIS A 75 -17.20 6.01 13.89
N PHE A 76 -18.47 6.19 14.26
CA PHE A 76 -19.01 7.52 14.54
C PHE A 76 -18.23 8.22 15.67
N LEU A 77 -17.94 7.49 16.76
CA LEU A 77 -17.17 8.01 17.89
C LEU A 77 -15.75 8.40 17.48
N GLU A 78 -15.14 7.66 16.56
CA GLU A 78 -13.85 8.01 15.95
C GLU A 78 -13.85 9.41 15.34
N HIS A 79 -14.87 9.73 14.55
CA HIS A 79 -15.01 11.06 13.96
C HIS A 79 -15.20 12.13 15.04
N MET A 80 -16.03 11.83 16.05
CA MET A 80 -16.32 12.77 17.13
C MET A 80 -15.09 13.13 17.98
N ALA A 81 -14.06 12.30 17.99
CA ALA A 81 -12.78 12.60 18.64
C ALA A 81 -12.05 13.81 18.03
N PHE A 82 -12.39 14.19 16.78
CA PHE A 82 -11.86 15.37 16.09
C PHE A 82 -12.79 16.59 16.13
N ASN A 83 -14.01 16.42 16.65
CA ASN A 83 -15.08 17.44 16.63
C ASN A 83 -15.35 18.06 18.01
N GLY A 84 -14.38 17.96 18.92
CA GLY A 84 -14.43 18.63 20.20
C GLY A 84 -14.16 17.72 21.37
N THR A 85 -13.24 18.17 22.22
CA THR A 85 -12.86 17.52 23.46
C THR A 85 -12.86 18.52 24.60
N THR A 86 -12.70 18.01 25.82
CA THR A 86 -12.77 18.82 27.06
C THR A 86 -11.74 19.95 27.06
N ASN A 87 -10.51 19.70 26.59
CA ASN A 87 -9.47 20.73 26.54
C ASN A 87 -9.41 21.47 25.20
N PHE A 88 -9.97 20.88 24.13
CA PHE A 88 -10.01 21.47 22.80
C PHE A 88 -11.45 21.49 22.28
N PRO A 89 -12.25 22.48 22.65
CA PRO A 89 -13.64 22.54 22.23
C PRO A 89 -13.75 22.70 20.71
N LYS A 90 -14.75 22.04 20.12
CA LYS A 90 -15.00 22.06 18.67
C LYS A 90 -13.74 21.71 17.86
N LYS A 91 -13.40 22.50 16.85
CA LYS A 91 -12.26 22.28 15.95
C LYS A 91 -10.91 22.79 16.49
N ALA A 92 -10.87 23.30 17.73
CA ALA A 92 -9.67 23.91 18.30
C ALA A 92 -8.44 22.98 18.31
N MET A 93 -8.65 21.66 18.41
CA MET A 93 -7.58 20.66 18.33
C MET A 93 -6.91 20.68 16.96
N LEU A 94 -7.71 20.55 15.89
CA LEU A 94 -7.24 20.51 14.51
C LEU A 94 -6.58 21.85 14.14
N GLU A 95 -7.21 22.97 14.51
CA GLU A 95 -6.67 24.31 14.28
C GLU A 95 -5.30 24.49 14.94
N TYR A 96 -5.18 24.15 16.23
CA TYR A 96 -3.94 24.28 16.98
C TYR A 96 -2.82 23.42 16.39
N LEU A 97 -3.12 22.16 16.03
CA LEU A 97 -2.15 21.24 15.42
C LEU A 97 -1.70 21.75 14.05
N GLN A 98 -2.64 22.19 13.20
CA GLN A 98 -2.34 22.76 11.88
C GLN A 98 -1.52 24.05 11.96
N ASP A 99 -1.83 24.93 12.91
CA ASP A 99 -1.05 26.15 13.21
C ASP A 99 0.40 25.86 13.64
N ASN A 100 0.69 24.62 14.03
CA ASN A 100 2.03 24.16 14.38
C ASN A 100 2.60 23.15 13.34
N GLY A 101 2.07 23.17 12.12
CA GLY A 101 2.61 22.37 11.01
C GLY A 101 2.30 20.87 11.08
N ILE A 102 1.20 20.48 11.74
CA ILE A 102 0.70 19.10 11.80
C ILE A 102 -0.56 18.98 10.93
N LYS A 103 -0.47 18.29 9.79
CA LYS A 103 -1.54 18.25 8.76
C LYS A 103 -2.52 17.09 9.00
N PHE A 104 -3.83 17.36 8.97
CA PHE A 104 -4.89 16.32 9.01
C PHE A 104 -4.86 15.42 7.78
N GLY A 105 -5.07 14.11 7.99
CA GLY A 105 -4.95 13.07 6.96
C GLY A 105 -3.51 12.72 6.57
N THR A 106 -2.50 13.43 7.09
CA THR A 106 -1.08 13.15 6.87
C THR A 106 -0.37 12.84 8.18
N ASN A 107 -0.36 13.78 9.12
CA ASN A 107 0.27 13.64 10.42
C ASN A 107 -0.72 13.18 11.50
N ILE A 108 -1.98 13.62 11.43
CA ILE A 108 -3.04 13.25 12.37
C ILE A 108 -4.14 12.47 11.63
N ASN A 109 -4.50 11.30 12.16
CA ASN A 109 -5.52 10.43 11.59
C ASN A 109 -6.03 9.40 12.61
N ALA A 110 -7.07 8.65 12.24
CA ALA A 110 -7.55 7.50 12.98
C ALA A 110 -8.09 6.41 12.04
N TYR A 111 -8.37 5.24 12.62
CA TYR A 111 -9.15 4.20 11.96
C TYR A 111 -9.91 3.34 12.98
N THR A 112 -11.04 2.81 12.54
CA THR A 112 -11.88 1.87 13.31
C THR A 112 -12.03 0.55 12.55
N SER A 113 -11.88 -0.56 13.26
CA SER A 113 -12.07 -1.93 12.76
C SER A 113 -13.03 -2.71 13.67
N PHE A 114 -13.11 -4.03 13.49
CA PHE A 114 -13.98 -4.92 14.26
C PHE A 114 -13.63 -4.90 15.76
N ASP A 115 -12.36 -5.03 16.12
CA ASP A 115 -11.91 -5.19 17.51
C ASP A 115 -11.11 -4.03 18.08
N GLU A 116 -10.84 -3.00 17.27
CA GLU A 116 -9.96 -1.90 17.62
C GLU A 116 -10.31 -0.55 16.98
N THR A 117 -9.88 0.51 17.66
CA THR A 117 -9.87 1.89 17.16
C THR A 117 -8.51 2.50 17.53
N VAL A 118 -7.83 3.12 16.57
CA VAL A 118 -6.49 3.69 16.78
C VAL A 118 -6.44 5.12 16.28
N TYR A 119 -5.92 6.02 17.10
CA TYR A 119 -5.70 7.43 16.76
C TYR A 119 -4.21 7.74 16.87
N TYR A 120 -3.72 8.63 16.00
CA TYR A 120 -2.32 9.02 16.05
C TYR A 120 -2.05 10.44 15.60
N ILE A 121 -0.92 10.98 16.08
CA ILE A 121 -0.31 12.23 15.69
C ILE A 121 1.19 11.94 15.47
N SER A 122 1.65 12.03 14.24
CA SER A 122 3.02 11.75 13.86
C SER A 122 3.82 13.03 13.60
N ASP A 123 5.14 12.89 13.65
CA ASP A 123 6.09 13.93 13.21
C ASP A 123 5.96 15.25 14.01
N ILE A 124 5.71 15.15 15.33
CA ILE A 124 5.71 16.28 16.25
C ILE A 124 7.14 16.79 16.49
N PRO A 125 7.46 18.07 16.27
CA PRO A 125 8.76 18.65 16.61
C PRO A 125 9.05 18.62 18.12
N THR A 126 9.99 17.78 18.55
CA THR A 126 10.31 17.62 19.99
C THR A 126 11.03 18.82 20.59
N SER A 127 11.50 19.77 19.76
CA SER A 127 12.01 21.07 20.22
C SER A 127 10.91 22.00 20.73
N ASN A 128 9.64 21.77 20.38
CA ASN A 128 8.50 22.54 20.88
C ASN A 128 7.81 21.76 22.02
N GLN A 129 8.24 22.03 23.26
CA GLN A 129 7.72 21.31 24.43
C GLN A 129 6.23 21.55 24.67
N ASN A 130 5.71 22.74 24.37
CA ASN A 130 4.27 23.00 24.48
C ASN A 130 3.47 22.12 23.51
N LEU A 131 3.95 21.94 22.28
CA LEU A 131 3.29 21.07 21.31
C LEU A 131 3.38 19.59 21.69
N VAL A 132 4.51 19.15 22.27
CA VAL A 132 4.66 17.80 22.83
C VAL A 132 3.66 17.55 23.97
N ASP A 133 3.53 18.51 24.89
CA ASP A 133 2.58 18.42 26.00
C ASP A 133 1.13 18.46 25.50
N SER A 134 0.83 19.29 24.50
CA SER A 134 -0.47 19.32 23.83
C SER A 134 -0.79 18.00 23.12
N ALA A 135 0.17 17.35 22.47
CA ALA A 135 -0.05 16.04 21.83
C ALA A 135 -0.43 14.97 22.87
N LEU A 136 0.22 14.95 24.03
CA LEU A 136 -0.18 14.08 25.15
C LEU A 136 -1.58 14.43 25.68
N LEU A 137 -1.91 15.73 25.75
CA LEU A 137 -3.23 16.18 26.18
C LEU A 137 -4.32 15.78 25.17
N VAL A 138 -4.03 15.79 23.87
CA VAL A 138 -4.93 15.28 22.83
C VAL A 138 -5.18 13.78 23.03
N LEU A 139 -4.14 12.97 23.25
CA LEU A 139 -4.31 11.55 23.55
C LEU A 139 -5.11 11.31 24.83
N TYR A 140 -4.91 12.13 25.86
CA TYR A 140 -5.70 12.09 27.10
C TYR A 140 -7.18 12.38 26.84
N ASP A 141 -7.47 13.38 26.00
CA ASP A 141 -8.83 13.72 25.61
C ASP A 141 -9.49 12.64 24.75
N TRP A 142 -8.76 12.03 23.81
CA TRP A 142 -9.25 10.86 23.07
C TRP A 142 -9.50 9.64 23.97
N SER A 143 -8.77 9.52 25.06
CA SER A 143 -8.97 8.47 26.05
C SER A 143 -10.25 8.68 26.87
N CYS A 144 -10.51 9.89 27.39
CA CYS A 144 -11.53 10.12 28.42
C CYS A 144 -12.25 11.49 28.39
N GLY A 145 -11.97 12.34 27.40
CA GLY A 145 -12.48 13.72 27.31
C GLY A 145 -13.20 14.08 26.01
N ILE A 146 -13.72 13.13 25.23
CA ILE A 146 -14.50 13.42 24.00
C ILE A 146 -15.85 14.04 24.38
N ALA A 147 -16.16 15.22 23.84
CA ALA A 147 -17.27 16.04 24.35
C ALA A 147 -18.66 15.56 23.90
N LEU A 148 -18.78 14.97 22.69
CA LEU A 148 -20.04 14.48 22.11
C LEU A 148 -21.17 15.54 22.16
N GLU A 149 -20.84 16.76 21.72
CA GLU A 149 -21.78 17.89 21.60
C GLU A 149 -22.85 17.56 20.54
N GLU A 150 -24.11 17.86 20.83
CA GLU A 150 -25.26 17.48 19.96
C GLU A 150 -25.20 18.15 18.58
N GLU A 151 -24.77 19.41 18.54
CA GLU A 151 -24.59 20.18 17.30
C GLU A 151 -23.55 19.53 16.36
N GLU A 152 -22.46 19.02 16.94
CA GLU A 152 -21.39 18.35 16.21
C GLU A 152 -21.81 16.94 15.77
N LEU A 153 -22.60 16.22 16.58
CA LEU A 153 -23.19 14.92 16.17
C LEU A 153 -24.08 15.09 14.93
N ASP A 154 -24.90 16.14 14.88
CA ASP A 154 -25.80 16.37 13.75
C ASP A 154 -25.05 16.81 12.49
N SER A 155 -23.97 17.59 12.63
CA SER A 155 -23.08 17.94 11.51
C SER A 155 -22.36 16.71 10.96
N GLU A 156 -21.75 15.90 11.83
CA GLU A 156 -20.93 14.76 11.42
C GLU A 156 -21.77 13.63 10.79
N ARG A 157 -23.06 13.55 11.12
CA ARG A 157 -24.01 12.63 10.47
C ARG A 157 -24.04 12.81 8.95
N GLY A 158 -23.93 14.04 8.47
CA GLY A 158 -23.86 14.34 7.04
C GLY A 158 -22.60 13.77 6.41
N VAL A 159 -21.45 13.97 7.04
CA VAL A 159 -20.14 13.50 6.57
C VAL A 159 -20.09 11.97 6.48
N ILE A 160 -20.50 11.28 7.55
CA ILE A 160 -20.48 9.81 7.61
C ILE A 160 -21.48 9.20 6.61
N ARG A 161 -22.62 9.85 6.36
CA ARG A 161 -23.54 9.42 5.29
C ARG A 161 -22.89 9.47 3.92
N GLU A 162 -22.15 10.55 3.62
CA GLU A 162 -21.45 10.66 2.34
C GLU A 162 -20.25 9.70 2.25
N GLU A 163 -19.64 9.35 3.38
CA GLU A 163 -18.67 8.26 3.45
C GLU A 163 -19.29 6.90 3.13
N TRP A 164 -20.42 6.55 3.77
CA TRP A 164 -21.16 5.33 3.50
C TRP A 164 -21.55 5.25 2.00
N ARG A 165 -22.03 6.35 1.44
CA ARG A 165 -22.36 6.45 0.00
C ARG A 165 -21.12 6.27 -0.87
N THR A 166 -20.01 6.90 -0.55
CA THR A 166 -18.78 6.84 -1.35
C THR A 166 -18.15 5.45 -1.29
N ARG A 167 -18.15 4.81 -0.12
CA ARG A 167 -17.53 3.51 0.15
C ARG A 167 -18.40 2.30 -0.20
N GLY A 168 -19.72 2.46 -0.36
CA GLY A 168 -20.70 1.40 -0.65
C GLY A 168 -20.66 0.81 -2.08
N GLY A 169 -19.47 0.62 -2.66
CA GLY A 169 -19.28 0.01 -3.98
C GLY A 169 -19.53 -1.51 -3.98
N ALA A 170 -19.30 -2.16 -5.12
CA ALA A 170 -19.55 -3.61 -5.32
C ALA A 170 -18.90 -4.49 -4.24
N GLN A 171 -17.67 -4.16 -3.83
CA GLN A 171 -16.93 -4.95 -2.83
C GLN A 171 -17.63 -4.98 -1.47
N GLN A 172 -18.16 -3.84 -1.00
CA GLN A 172 -18.88 -3.75 0.27
C GLN A 172 -20.15 -4.61 0.22
N ARG A 173 -20.93 -4.49 -0.86
CA ARG A 173 -22.18 -5.25 -1.02
C ARG A 173 -21.95 -6.75 -1.18
N LEU A 174 -20.83 -7.16 -1.78
CA LEU A 174 -20.40 -8.55 -1.81
C LEU A 174 -20.07 -9.05 -0.38
N TRP A 175 -19.39 -8.25 0.44
CA TRP A 175 -19.11 -8.61 1.84
C TRP A 175 -20.38 -8.70 2.68
N ASP A 176 -21.32 -7.77 2.52
CA ASP A 176 -22.62 -7.79 3.21
C ASP A 176 -23.42 -9.08 2.91
N GLN A 177 -23.26 -9.64 1.69
CA GLN A 177 -23.85 -10.93 1.32
C GLN A 177 -23.06 -12.14 1.84
N LEU A 178 -21.72 -12.06 1.85
CA LEU A 178 -20.84 -13.17 2.23
C LEU A 178 -20.78 -13.39 3.74
N LEU A 179 -20.61 -12.33 4.53
CA LEU A 179 -20.35 -12.42 5.97
C LEU A 179 -21.42 -13.24 6.71
N PRO A 180 -22.73 -13.04 6.49
CA PRO A 180 -23.75 -13.86 7.16
C PRO A 180 -23.69 -15.35 6.83
N LYS A 181 -23.22 -15.72 5.64
CA LYS A 181 -23.07 -17.12 5.22
C LYS A 181 -21.78 -17.75 5.76
N MET A 182 -20.68 -16.98 5.77
CA MET A 182 -19.37 -17.40 6.25
C MET A 182 -19.32 -17.54 7.79
N TYR A 183 -20.09 -16.73 8.50
CA TYR A 183 -20.13 -16.66 9.96
C TYR A 183 -21.53 -17.02 10.52
N PRO A 184 -22.04 -18.24 10.27
CA PRO A 184 -23.32 -18.64 10.82
C PRO A 184 -23.27 -18.55 12.35
N ASP A 185 -24.31 -17.95 12.94
CA ASP A 185 -24.47 -17.78 14.39
C ASP A 185 -23.36 -16.97 15.11
N SER A 186 -22.54 -16.20 14.37
CA SER A 186 -21.49 -15.36 14.96
C SER A 186 -21.76 -13.87 14.76
N LYS A 187 -21.35 -13.05 15.73
CA LYS A 187 -21.55 -11.59 15.73
C LYS A 187 -20.81 -10.90 14.56
N TYR A 188 -19.70 -11.47 14.09
CA TYR A 188 -18.95 -10.97 12.92
C TYR A 188 -19.79 -10.88 11.64
N ALA A 189 -20.87 -11.67 11.53
CA ALA A 189 -21.80 -11.63 10.40
C ALA A 189 -22.45 -10.24 10.19
N ASN A 190 -22.61 -9.45 11.26
CA ASN A 190 -23.47 -8.25 11.25
C ASN A 190 -22.82 -7.03 11.93
N ARG A 191 -21.48 -6.94 11.93
CA ARG A 191 -20.72 -5.88 12.61
C ARG A 191 -19.68 -5.21 11.70
N MET A 192 -20.03 -4.97 10.45
CA MET A 192 -19.21 -4.11 9.59
C MET A 192 -18.99 -2.74 10.27
N PRO A 193 -17.76 -2.22 10.37
CA PRO A 193 -17.47 -0.98 11.11
C PRO A 193 -18.24 0.25 10.62
N ILE A 194 -18.51 0.33 9.31
CA ILE A 194 -19.31 1.43 8.74
C ILE A 194 -20.77 1.40 9.23
N GLY A 195 -21.25 0.27 9.75
CA GLY A 195 -22.55 0.17 10.41
C GLY A 195 -23.77 0.24 9.48
N SER A 196 -24.92 0.52 10.09
CA SER A 196 -26.20 0.64 9.40
C SER A 196 -26.53 2.09 9.11
N ILE A 197 -26.86 2.40 7.85
CA ILE A 197 -27.28 3.75 7.47
C ILE A 197 -28.54 4.20 8.23
N ASP A 198 -29.42 3.27 8.59
CA ASP A 198 -30.61 3.57 9.39
C ASP A 198 -30.24 3.98 10.82
N VAL A 199 -29.26 3.31 11.43
CA VAL A 199 -28.75 3.67 12.76
C VAL A 199 -28.03 5.01 12.69
N ILE A 200 -27.11 5.19 11.73
CA ILE A 200 -26.37 6.45 11.54
C ILE A 200 -27.31 7.62 11.36
N ASN A 201 -28.44 7.45 10.68
CA ASN A 201 -29.39 8.54 10.48
C ASN A 201 -30.27 8.85 11.71
N ASN A 202 -30.47 7.90 12.63
CA ASN A 202 -31.55 7.98 13.63
C ASN A 202 -31.15 7.70 15.09
N PHE A 203 -29.90 7.30 15.37
CA PHE A 203 -29.47 7.00 16.74
C PHE A 203 -29.65 8.21 17.66
N LYS A 204 -29.97 7.95 18.94
CA LYS A 204 -30.13 9.02 19.93
C LYS A 204 -28.76 9.41 20.49
N PRO A 205 -28.49 10.69 20.80
CA PRO A 205 -27.21 11.11 21.38
C PRO A 205 -26.79 10.33 22.63
N GLN A 206 -27.73 9.78 23.40
CA GLN A 206 -27.40 8.95 24.55
C GLN A 206 -26.75 7.62 24.16
N GLU A 207 -27.08 7.02 23.01
CA GLU A 207 -26.56 5.71 22.60
C GLU A 207 -25.04 5.73 22.33
N ILE A 208 -24.53 6.81 21.73
CA ILE A 208 -23.09 6.99 21.52
C ILE A 208 -22.37 7.36 22.82
N ARG A 209 -23.01 8.12 23.72
CA ARG A 209 -22.46 8.42 25.06
C ARG A 209 -22.35 7.16 25.90
N ASP A 210 -23.38 6.31 25.87
CA ASP A 210 -23.39 5.03 26.57
C ASP A 210 -22.31 4.11 26.00
N TYR A 211 -22.15 4.05 24.68
CA TYR A 211 -21.05 3.32 24.04
C TYR A 211 -19.68 3.84 24.50
N TYR A 212 -19.47 5.16 24.42
CA TYR A 212 -18.23 5.82 24.83
C TYR A 212 -17.86 5.51 26.28
N HIS A 213 -18.75 5.80 27.23
CA HIS A 213 -18.47 5.62 28.66
C HIS A 213 -18.35 4.14 29.06
N ARG A 214 -18.97 3.22 28.32
CA ARG A 214 -18.84 1.77 28.59
C ARG A 214 -17.49 1.21 28.16
N TRP A 215 -16.95 1.68 27.03
CA TRP A 215 -15.84 1.03 26.34
C TRP A 215 -14.52 1.83 26.31
N TYR A 216 -14.56 3.17 26.30
CA TYR A 216 -13.33 4.00 26.32
C TYR A 216 -12.83 4.14 27.75
N ARG A 217 -12.11 3.12 28.20
CA ARG A 217 -11.59 3.00 29.57
C ARG A 217 -10.13 2.54 29.59
N PRO A 218 -9.36 2.89 30.64
CA PRO A 218 -7.92 2.73 30.62
C PRO A 218 -7.45 1.27 30.47
N ASP A 219 -8.14 0.28 31.02
CA ASP A 219 -7.74 -1.14 30.90
C ASP A 219 -7.85 -1.73 29.49
N LEU A 220 -8.50 -1.01 28.55
CA LEU A 220 -8.60 -1.37 27.13
C LEU A 220 -7.77 -0.47 26.22
N GLN A 221 -6.93 0.41 26.79
CA GLN A 221 -6.17 1.40 26.04
C GLN A 221 -4.65 1.24 26.22
N ALA A 222 -3.91 1.61 25.17
CA ALA A 222 -2.47 1.77 25.21
C ALA A 222 -2.03 3.13 24.69
N ILE A 223 -1.12 3.77 25.42
CA ILE A 223 -0.43 5.00 25.01
C ILE A 223 0.94 4.64 24.45
N ILE A 224 1.20 5.02 23.21
CA ILE A 224 2.42 4.68 22.48
C ILE A 224 3.11 5.98 22.09
N VAL A 225 4.36 6.17 22.52
CA VAL A 225 5.15 7.36 22.20
C VAL A 225 6.54 6.97 21.72
N VAL A 226 6.88 7.32 20.48
CA VAL A 226 8.18 6.98 19.88
C VAL A 226 8.84 8.22 19.30
N GLY A 227 10.07 8.53 19.70
CA GLY A 227 10.77 9.69 19.12
C GLY A 227 12.01 10.16 19.84
N ASP A 228 12.52 11.31 19.38
CA ASP A 228 13.77 11.91 19.84
C ASP A 228 13.50 12.80 21.07
N PHE A 229 13.42 12.17 22.24
CA PHE A 229 13.19 12.80 23.53
C PHE A 229 13.88 12.03 24.66
N ASN A 230 13.91 12.62 25.86
CA ASN A 230 14.33 11.92 27.07
C ASN A 230 13.23 10.93 27.52
N ILE A 231 13.58 9.64 27.52
CA ILE A 231 12.63 8.56 27.82
C ILE A 231 12.10 8.58 29.27
N ASP A 232 12.92 8.98 30.25
CA ASP A 232 12.50 9.09 31.66
C ASP A 232 11.48 10.20 31.85
N GLU A 233 11.71 11.36 31.23
CA GLU A 233 10.79 12.49 31.28
C GLU A 233 9.46 12.18 30.61
N MET A 234 9.49 11.55 29.43
CA MET A 234 8.28 11.16 28.72
C MET A 234 7.48 10.13 29.50
N GLU A 235 8.13 9.10 30.06
CA GLU A 235 7.46 8.11 30.90
C GLU A 235 6.79 8.76 32.11
N GLN A 236 7.44 9.73 32.75
CA GLN A 236 6.84 10.43 33.87
C GLN A 236 5.66 11.30 33.45
N LYS A 237 5.72 11.97 32.29
CA LYS A 237 4.57 12.72 31.73
C LYS A 237 3.38 11.80 31.47
N VAL A 238 3.61 10.66 30.82
CA VAL A 238 2.55 9.65 30.57
C VAL A 238 1.98 9.15 31.90
N LYS A 239 2.82 8.73 32.85
CA LYS A 239 2.35 8.26 34.17
C LYS A 239 1.53 9.32 34.91
N ASN A 240 2.01 10.56 34.95
CA ASN A 240 1.33 11.65 35.65
C ASN A 240 -0.04 11.96 35.06
N LEU A 241 -0.14 12.02 33.73
CA LEU A 241 -1.37 12.40 33.04
C LEU A 241 -2.39 11.26 33.07
N PHE A 242 -2.00 10.07 32.63
CA PHE A 242 -2.93 8.97 32.39
C PHE A 242 -3.29 8.16 33.63
N SER A 243 -2.52 8.23 34.72
CA SER A 243 -2.91 7.60 36.01
C SER A 243 -4.12 8.28 36.66
N THR A 244 -4.47 9.50 36.24
CA THR A 244 -5.63 10.25 36.77
C THR A 244 -6.96 9.76 36.22
N ILE A 245 -6.94 8.99 35.13
CA ILE A 245 -8.15 8.47 34.49
C ILE A 245 -8.73 7.37 35.37
N PRO A 246 -9.97 7.51 35.87
CA PRO A 246 -10.57 6.50 36.73
C PRO A 246 -10.89 5.23 35.92
N LEU A 247 -10.66 4.07 36.53
CA LEU A 247 -11.23 2.81 36.06
C LEU A 247 -12.46 2.50 36.91
N ASP A 248 -13.61 2.35 36.28
CA ASP A 248 -14.83 1.93 36.98
C ASP A 248 -14.70 0.48 37.48
N GLU A 249 -14.99 0.26 38.76
CA GLU A 249 -14.99 -1.08 39.37
C GLU A 249 -16.18 -1.92 38.89
N GLU A 250 -17.30 -1.29 38.53
CA GLU A 250 -18.52 -1.93 38.03
C GLU A 250 -18.56 -2.02 36.48
N ARG A 251 -17.41 -1.88 35.83
CA ARG A 251 -17.28 -1.91 34.36
C ARG A 251 -17.74 -3.24 33.75
N ALA A 252 -18.28 -3.19 32.53
CA ALA A 252 -18.66 -4.38 31.78
C ALA A 252 -17.44 -5.22 31.35
N ASP A 253 -17.56 -6.55 31.32
CA ASP A 253 -16.51 -7.39 30.73
C ASP A 253 -16.41 -7.15 29.22
N ARG A 254 -15.17 -7.13 28.69
CA ARG A 254 -14.95 -7.14 27.24
C ARG A 254 -14.96 -8.58 26.75
N GLU A 255 -16.05 -8.95 26.08
CA GLU A 255 -16.20 -10.28 25.48
C GLU A 255 -15.47 -10.37 24.13
N TYR A 256 -14.79 -11.49 23.90
CA TYR A 256 -14.29 -11.88 22.58
C TYR A 256 -15.20 -12.98 22.04
N TYR A 257 -15.98 -12.67 21.00
CA TYR A 257 -16.98 -13.58 20.47
C TYR A 257 -16.33 -14.68 19.63
N PRO A 258 -16.50 -15.97 19.98
CA PRO A 258 -15.88 -17.05 19.23
C PRO A 258 -16.51 -17.21 17.84
N VAL A 259 -15.76 -17.80 16.92
CA VAL A 259 -16.28 -18.32 15.65
C VAL A 259 -16.43 -19.83 15.77
N PRO A 260 -17.62 -20.40 15.54
CA PRO A 260 -17.84 -21.83 15.65
C PRO A 260 -17.10 -22.61 14.57
N ASP A 261 -16.73 -23.84 14.90
CA ASP A 261 -16.23 -24.83 13.94
C ASP A 261 -17.38 -25.40 13.09
N ASN A 262 -17.06 -25.88 11.89
CA ASN A 262 -18.01 -26.56 11.00
C ASN A 262 -17.47 -27.94 10.60
N LYS A 263 -18.31 -28.97 10.72
CA LYS A 263 -17.95 -30.33 10.28
C LYS A 263 -18.00 -30.46 8.76
N GLU A 264 -19.14 -30.09 8.19
CA GLU A 264 -19.31 -30.03 6.75
C GLU A 264 -18.78 -28.69 6.22
N PRO A 265 -18.16 -28.64 5.03
CA PRO A 265 -17.70 -27.39 4.47
C PRO A 265 -18.85 -26.39 4.24
N ILE A 266 -18.57 -25.11 4.48
CA ILE A 266 -19.52 -24.02 4.17
C ILE A 266 -19.19 -23.49 2.78
N VAL A 267 -20.21 -23.31 1.94
CA VAL A 267 -20.06 -22.59 0.66
C VAL A 267 -20.88 -21.31 0.72
N ALA A 268 -20.25 -20.18 0.36
CA ALA A 268 -20.89 -18.88 0.33
C ALA A 268 -20.69 -18.24 -1.05
N ILE A 269 -21.77 -18.04 -1.80
CA ILE A 269 -21.73 -17.35 -3.09
C ILE A 269 -22.39 -15.98 -2.94
N ALA A 270 -21.70 -14.94 -3.42
CA ALA A 270 -22.22 -13.58 -3.52
C ALA A 270 -21.95 -13.03 -4.92
N THR A 271 -22.92 -12.29 -5.47
CA THR A 271 -22.75 -11.65 -6.78
C THR A 271 -23.20 -10.21 -6.73
N ASP A 272 -22.64 -9.39 -7.62
CA ASP A 272 -23.01 -7.98 -7.72
C ASP A 272 -22.92 -7.51 -9.18
N LYS A 273 -23.88 -6.70 -9.62
CA LYS A 273 -23.96 -6.21 -11.01
C LYS A 273 -22.79 -5.32 -11.41
N GLU A 274 -22.10 -4.70 -10.46
CA GLU A 274 -20.93 -3.83 -10.67
C GLU A 274 -19.60 -4.53 -10.37
N ALA A 275 -19.62 -5.80 -9.90
CA ALA A 275 -18.39 -6.55 -9.65
C ALA A 275 -17.65 -6.84 -10.96
N ARG A 276 -16.34 -6.59 -10.95
CA ARG A 276 -15.48 -6.72 -12.14
C ARG A 276 -14.78 -8.06 -12.27
N ASN A 277 -14.53 -8.74 -11.16
CA ASN A 277 -13.70 -9.93 -11.14
C ASN A 277 -14.41 -11.03 -10.36
N THR A 278 -14.19 -12.27 -10.77
CA THR A 278 -14.58 -13.44 -9.97
C THR A 278 -13.43 -13.80 -9.04
N GLN A 279 -13.72 -13.97 -7.75
CA GLN A 279 -12.74 -14.36 -6.74
C GLN A 279 -13.24 -15.57 -5.96
N ILE A 280 -12.34 -16.51 -5.70
CA ILE A 280 -12.57 -17.70 -4.89
C ILE A 280 -11.65 -17.60 -3.67
N MET A 281 -12.22 -17.75 -2.48
CA MET A 281 -11.50 -17.75 -1.22
C MET A 281 -11.79 -19.06 -0.51
N MET A 282 -10.76 -19.82 -0.19
CA MET A 282 -10.85 -21.08 0.54
C MET A 282 -10.13 -20.93 1.86
N PHE A 283 -10.82 -21.25 2.96
CA PHE A 283 -10.32 -21.11 4.32
C PHE A 283 -10.33 -22.47 4.99
N TYR A 284 -9.20 -22.89 5.55
CA TYR A 284 -9.14 -24.00 6.50
C TYR A 284 -9.01 -23.41 7.89
N LYS A 285 -10.13 -23.31 8.62
CA LYS A 285 -10.15 -22.68 9.95
C LYS A 285 -9.39 -23.53 10.95
N HIS A 286 -8.62 -22.87 11.80
CA HIS A 286 -7.98 -23.49 12.95
C HIS A 286 -7.97 -22.51 14.12
N ASP A 287 -7.74 -23.04 15.32
CA ASP A 287 -7.62 -22.18 16.49
C ASP A 287 -6.37 -21.30 16.38
N PRO A 288 -6.47 -20.03 16.82
CA PRO A 288 -5.32 -19.14 16.83
C PRO A 288 -4.25 -19.65 17.79
N ILE A 289 -3.01 -19.22 17.57
CA ILE A 289 -1.93 -19.48 18.54
C ILE A 289 -2.39 -18.90 19.90
N PRO A 290 -2.43 -19.72 20.97
CA PRO A 290 -2.86 -19.23 22.28
C PRO A 290 -2.06 -18.00 22.71
N ASP A 291 -2.72 -17.01 23.31
CA ASP A 291 -2.06 -15.75 23.71
C ASP A 291 -0.83 -15.97 24.62
N GLU A 292 -0.88 -16.99 25.48
CA GLU A 292 0.23 -17.39 26.35
C GLU A 292 1.45 -17.95 25.58
N MET A 293 1.25 -18.42 24.35
CA MET A 293 2.29 -18.95 23.47
C MET A 293 2.85 -17.92 22.50
N LYS A 294 2.09 -16.90 22.09
CA LYS A 294 2.52 -15.88 21.11
C LYS A 294 3.87 -15.26 21.49
N ASN A 295 4.05 -14.94 22.77
CA ASN A 295 5.28 -14.33 23.30
C ASN A 295 6.36 -15.35 23.72
N THR A 296 6.36 -16.56 23.16
CA THR A 296 7.37 -17.60 23.44
C THR A 296 8.19 -17.92 22.21
N GLN A 297 9.38 -18.52 22.43
CA GLN A 297 10.20 -19.02 21.32
C GLN A 297 9.42 -20.03 20.44
N ALA A 298 8.58 -20.89 21.03
CA ALA A 298 7.76 -21.82 20.28
C ALA A 298 6.71 -21.13 19.39
N GLY A 299 6.02 -20.11 19.90
CA GLY A 299 5.05 -19.32 19.12
C GLY A 299 5.70 -18.65 17.92
N TYR A 300 6.85 -18.00 18.13
CA TYR A 300 7.59 -17.33 17.06
C TYR A 300 8.16 -18.30 16.01
N ILE A 301 8.60 -19.50 16.44
CA ILE A 301 8.99 -20.57 15.51
C ILE A 301 7.80 -21.05 14.68
N MET A 302 6.60 -21.12 15.28
CA MET A 302 5.38 -21.48 14.56
C MET A 302 5.05 -20.44 13.47
N GLU A 303 5.11 -19.15 13.79
CA GLU A 303 4.93 -18.08 12.80
C GLU A 303 5.94 -18.17 11.65
N TYR A 304 7.21 -18.45 11.94
CA TYR A 304 8.23 -18.71 10.91
C TYR A 304 7.85 -19.90 10.01
N ILE A 305 7.38 -21.00 10.59
CA ILE A 305 6.96 -22.20 9.85
C ILE A 305 5.79 -21.88 8.90
N LEU A 306 4.79 -21.14 9.37
CA LEU A 306 3.63 -20.74 8.57
C LEU A 306 4.02 -19.79 7.43
N ASN A 307 4.93 -18.85 7.71
CA ASN A 307 5.48 -17.94 6.70
C ASN A 307 6.30 -18.68 5.64
N ALA A 308 7.10 -19.68 6.03
CA ALA A 308 7.84 -20.52 5.09
C ALA A 308 6.90 -21.36 4.21
N ALA A 309 5.87 -21.97 4.78
CA ALA A 309 4.84 -22.69 4.02
C ALA A 309 4.14 -21.78 3.01
N SER A 310 3.78 -20.56 3.42
CA SER A 310 3.13 -19.56 2.56
C SER A 310 4.03 -19.18 1.38
N SER A 311 5.33 -18.95 1.65
CA SER A 311 6.30 -18.63 0.61
C SER A 311 6.43 -19.75 -0.44
N MET A 312 6.47 -21.02 -0.02
CA MET A 312 6.59 -22.16 -0.94
C MET A 312 5.31 -22.36 -1.74
N MET A 313 4.13 -22.27 -1.10
CA MET A 313 2.85 -22.37 -1.79
C MET A 313 2.66 -21.30 -2.87
N ASN A 314 3.05 -20.05 -2.55
CA ASN A 314 2.97 -18.93 -3.49
C ASN A 314 3.91 -19.08 -4.69
N GLN A 315 5.07 -19.73 -4.50
CA GLN A 315 5.97 -20.07 -5.59
C GLN A 315 5.31 -21.08 -6.55
N ARG A 316 4.67 -22.13 -6.02
CA ARG A 316 3.95 -23.13 -6.86
C ARG A 316 2.79 -22.50 -7.63
N PHE A 317 2.01 -21.62 -7.00
CA PHE A 317 0.96 -20.89 -7.69
C PHE A 317 1.49 -19.98 -8.80
N SER A 318 2.61 -19.32 -8.55
CA SER A 318 3.27 -18.49 -9.58
C SER A 318 3.68 -19.31 -10.81
N GLU A 319 4.15 -20.55 -10.62
CA GLU A 319 4.47 -21.47 -11.70
C GLU A 319 3.22 -21.92 -12.49
N ILE A 320 2.11 -22.17 -11.79
CA ILE A 320 0.84 -22.54 -12.44
C ILE A 320 0.30 -21.39 -13.30
N ILE A 321 0.39 -20.14 -12.82
CA ILE A 321 -0.13 -18.95 -13.53
C ILE A 321 0.58 -18.72 -14.87
N GLN A 322 1.86 -19.09 -14.98
CA GLN A 322 2.61 -18.86 -16.22
C GLN A 322 2.24 -19.83 -17.36
N LYS A 323 1.46 -20.88 -17.08
CA LYS A 323 1.06 -21.86 -18.10
C LYS A 323 -0.08 -21.32 -18.98
N PRO A 324 -0.14 -21.69 -20.28
CA PRO A 324 -1.17 -21.21 -21.20
C PRO A 324 -2.61 -21.59 -20.81
N ASP A 325 -2.78 -22.66 -20.05
CA ASP A 325 -4.06 -23.19 -19.57
C ASP A 325 -4.26 -22.93 -18.07
N ALA A 326 -3.63 -21.87 -17.54
CA ALA A 326 -3.73 -21.49 -16.14
C ALA A 326 -5.21 -21.48 -15.68
N PRO A 327 -5.56 -22.25 -14.63
CA PRO A 327 -6.93 -22.38 -14.17
C PRO A 327 -7.43 -21.13 -13.45
N PHE A 328 -6.52 -20.23 -13.07
CA PHE A 328 -6.81 -18.98 -12.39
C PHE A 328 -5.95 -17.81 -12.90
N THR A 329 -6.44 -16.59 -12.70
CA THR A 329 -5.76 -15.34 -13.09
C THR A 329 -4.80 -14.82 -12.01
N SER A 330 -4.99 -15.28 -10.77
CA SER A 330 -4.08 -15.07 -9.64
C SER A 330 -4.33 -16.16 -8.60
N ALA A 331 -3.32 -16.49 -7.79
CA ALA A 331 -3.51 -17.30 -6.60
C ALA A 331 -2.41 -17.04 -5.58
N TYR A 332 -2.78 -17.05 -4.30
CA TYR A 332 -1.85 -16.95 -3.19
C TYR A 332 -2.42 -17.64 -1.93
N ALA A 333 -1.54 -18.06 -1.04
CA ALA A 333 -1.86 -18.62 0.26
C ALA A 333 -1.08 -17.96 1.39
N TYR A 334 -1.70 -17.89 2.56
CA TYR A 334 -1.15 -17.33 3.78
C TYR A 334 -1.92 -17.85 5.01
N ASN A 335 -1.34 -17.66 6.19
CA ASN A 335 -2.00 -17.92 7.47
C ASN A 335 -2.24 -16.59 8.20
N ASP A 336 -3.48 -16.30 8.59
CA ASP A 336 -3.86 -15.11 9.36
C ASP A 336 -5.23 -15.37 10.01
N ASN A 337 -5.83 -14.36 10.64
CA ASN A 337 -7.23 -14.34 11.05
C ASN A 337 -8.13 -14.89 9.93
N TYR A 338 -9.14 -15.66 10.31
CA TYR A 338 -10.19 -16.10 9.40
C TYR A 338 -10.97 -14.86 8.97
N PHE A 339 -10.58 -14.33 7.81
CA PHE A 339 -11.11 -13.12 7.18
C PHE A 339 -11.11 -11.90 8.12
N VAL A 340 -12.23 -11.59 8.80
CA VAL A 340 -12.32 -10.44 9.73
C VAL A 340 -12.27 -10.85 11.21
N ALA A 341 -12.22 -12.15 11.52
CA ALA A 341 -12.43 -12.64 12.88
C ALA A 341 -11.12 -12.89 13.63
N LYS A 342 -10.88 -12.07 14.66
CA LYS A 342 -9.68 -12.16 15.51
C LYS A 342 -9.59 -13.40 16.40
N THR A 343 -10.71 -14.09 16.58
CA THR A 343 -10.83 -15.24 17.51
C THR A 343 -10.69 -16.59 16.81
N LYS A 344 -10.36 -16.62 15.52
CA LYS A 344 -10.22 -17.83 14.72
C LYS A 344 -9.26 -17.53 13.57
N ASP A 345 -8.27 -18.37 13.36
CA ASP A 345 -7.34 -18.24 12.24
C ASP A 345 -7.76 -19.13 11.07
N ALA A 346 -7.19 -18.90 9.90
CA ALA A 346 -7.31 -19.79 8.76
C ALA A 346 -6.03 -19.84 7.92
N TRP A 347 -5.68 -21.06 7.49
CA TRP A 347 -4.89 -21.21 6.29
C TRP A 347 -5.77 -20.84 5.10
N THR A 348 -5.46 -19.71 4.48
CA THR A 348 -6.29 -19.09 3.45
C THR A 348 -5.63 -19.27 2.09
N VAL A 349 -6.41 -19.72 1.11
CA VAL A 349 -6.02 -19.79 -0.31
C VAL A 349 -6.99 -18.93 -1.10
N ILE A 350 -6.50 -17.89 -1.77
CA ILE A 350 -7.31 -16.96 -2.55
C ILE A 350 -6.92 -17.06 -4.01
N SER A 351 -7.90 -16.98 -4.90
CA SER A 351 -7.68 -16.98 -6.33
C SER A 351 -8.63 -16.05 -7.07
N GLY A 352 -8.15 -15.39 -8.12
CA GLY A 352 -9.00 -14.79 -9.15
C GLY A 352 -9.28 -15.79 -10.27
N SER A 353 -10.51 -15.84 -10.79
CA SER A 353 -10.88 -16.76 -11.87
C SER A 353 -11.58 -16.03 -13.03
N ALA A 354 -11.59 -16.67 -14.21
CA ALA A 354 -12.52 -16.33 -15.26
C ALA A 354 -13.95 -16.76 -14.86
N GLU A 355 -14.96 -16.06 -15.36
CA GLU A 355 -16.36 -16.27 -14.98
C GLU A 355 -16.84 -17.70 -15.21
N ASP A 356 -16.35 -18.35 -16.27
CA ASP A 356 -16.68 -19.70 -16.70
C ASP A 356 -15.67 -20.76 -16.22
N LYS A 357 -14.69 -20.38 -15.39
CA LYS A 357 -13.63 -21.26 -14.88
C LYS A 357 -13.63 -21.42 -13.36
N ILE A 358 -14.77 -21.19 -12.70
CA ILE A 358 -14.85 -21.24 -11.23
C ILE A 358 -14.50 -22.64 -10.72
N GLU A 359 -15.05 -23.67 -11.35
CA GLU A 359 -14.79 -25.07 -10.99
C GLU A 359 -13.33 -25.45 -11.26
N GLU A 360 -12.77 -25.06 -12.40
CA GLU A 360 -11.37 -25.35 -12.75
C GLU A 360 -10.39 -24.65 -11.80
N ALA A 361 -10.65 -23.38 -11.46
CA ALA A 361 -9.86 -22.62 -10.50
C ALA A 361 -9.92 -23.25 -9.11
N LEU A 362 -11.13 -23.56 -8.60
CA LEU A 362 -11.30 -24.21 -7.31
C LEU A 362 -10.63 -25.59 -7.30
N ALA A 363 -10.81 -26.38 -8.35
CA ALA A 363 -10.18 -27.69 -8.48
C ALA A 363 -8.64 -27.57 -8.45
N ALA A 364 -8.06 -26.56 -9.10
CA ALA A 364 -6.62 -26.34 -9.06
C ALA A 364 -6.12 -25.91 -7.68
N MET A 365 -6.85 -25.02 -6.99
CA MET A 365 -6.54 -24.63 -5.60
C MET A 365 -6.56 -25.83 -4.66
N VAL A 366 -7.63 -26.64 -4.73
CA VAL A 366 -7.81 -27.85 -3.91
C VAL A 366 -6.74 -28.87 -4.24
N ARG A 367 -6.45 -29.11 -5.53
CA ARG A 367 -5.44 -30.08 -5.96
C ARG A 367 -4.05 -29.73 -5.45
N GLU A 368 -3.66 -28.45 -5.51
CA GLU A 368 -2.34 -28.05 -5.02
C GLU A 368 -2.26 -28.09 -3.49
N THR A 369 -3.35 -27.72 -2.81
CA THR A 369 -3.44 -27.81 -1.36
C THR A 369 -3.41 -29.27 -0.89
N GLU A 370 -4.13 -30.16 -1.57
CA GLU A 370 -4.13 -31.59 -1.30
C GLU A 370 -2.78 -32.24 -1.66
N ARG A 371 -2.08 -31.73 -2.69
CA ARG A 371 -0.70 -32.16 -3.00
C ARG A 371 0.23 -31.88 -1.82
N VAL A 372 0.14 -30.69 -1.23
CA VAL A 372 0.90 -30.33 -0.01
C VAL A 372 0.46 -31.20 1.18
N LYS A 373 -0.84 -31.44 1.36
CA LYS A 373 -1.36 -32.33 2.42
C LYS A 373 -0.78 -33.76 2.29
N ARG A 374 -0.65 -34.31 1.09
CA ARG A 374 -0.17 -35.70 0.89
C ARG A 374 1.35 -35.83 0.88
N HIS A 375 2.01 -34.93 0.18
CA HIS A 375 3.42 -35.08 -0.20
C HIS A 375 4.32 -34.01 0.42
N GLY A 376 3.75 -32.93 0.96
CA GLY A 376 4.48 -31.81 1.52
C GLY A 376 5.22 -30.97 0.49
N PHE A 377 6.06 -30.08 1.01
CA PHE A 377 7.09 -29.34 0.30
C PHE A 377 8.40 -30.11 0.26
N THR A 378 9.21 -29.87 -0.77
CA THR A 378 10.55 -30.43 -0.91
C THR A 378 11.56 -29.65 -0.06
N ALA A 379 12.70 -30.26 0.24
CA ALA A 379 13.78 -29.58 0.95
C ALA A 379 14.31 -28.37 0.17
N SER A 380 14.40 -28.45 -1.16
CA SER A 380 14.89 -27.38 -2.03
C SER A 380 13.94 -26.17 -2.09
N GLU A 381 12.62 -26.40 -2.10
CA GLU A 381 11.64 -25.32 -1.95
C GLU A 381 11.86 -24.57 -0.64
N TYR A 382 12.09 -25.32 0.46
CA TYR A 382 12.33 -24.73 1.76
C TYR A 382 13.67 -24.01 1.84
N GLU A 383 14.72 -24.51 1.20
CA GLU A 383 16.01 -23.82 1.13
C GLU A 383 15.88 -22.41 0.53
N VAL A 384 15.14 -22.27 -0.58
CA VAL A 384 14.86 -20.97 -1.21
C VAL A 384 14.06 -20.07 -0.27
N ALA A 385 12.96 -20.58 0.31
CA ALA A 385 12.11 -19.82 1.22
C ALA A 385 12.87 -19.35 2.47
N ARG A 386 13.59 -20.25 3.14
CA ARG A 386 14.42 -19.96 4.32
C ARG A 386 15.47 -18.91 3.99
N THR A 387 16.17 -19.05 2.88
CA THR A 387 17.21 -18.11 2.47
C THR A 387 16.64 -16.71 2.31
N ASN A 388 15.48 -16.57 1.66
CA ASN A 388 14.80 -15.28 1.50
C ASN A 388 14.26 -14.71 2.82
N ILE A 389 13.77 -15.55 3.73
CA ILE A 389 13.32 -15.10 5.06
C ILE A 389 14.52 -14.60 5.88
N LEU A 390 15.61 -15.37 5.96
CA LEU A 390 16.81 -14.97 6.69
C LEU A 390 17.45 -13.72 6.10
N LYS A 391 17.40 -13.55 4.77
CA LYS A 391 17.87 -12.34 4.11
C LYS A 391 17.09 -11.10 4.54
N ARG A 392 15.77 -11.19 4.70
CA ARG A 392 14.94 -10.08 5.21
C ARG A 392 15.28 -9.68 6.65
N TYR A 393 15.60 -10.66 7.51
CA TYR A 393 16.11 -10.38 8.86
C TYR A 393 17.50 -9.72 8.82
N GLU A 394 18.40 -10.19 7.96
CA GLU A 394 19.72 -9.57 7.76
C GLU A 394 19.59 -8.11 7.31
N ASP A 395 18.74 -7.83 6.32
CA ASP A 395 18.52 -6.47 5.80
C ASP A 395 17.94 -5.54 6.86
N SER A 396 16.97 -6.03 7.63
CA SER A 396 16.34 -5.28 8.72
C SER A 396 17.34 -5.01 9.85
N TYR A 397 18.18 -5.99 10.18
CA TYR A 397 19.26 -5.87 11.15
C TYR A 397 20.33 -4.88 10.69
N ASN A 398 20.75 -4.93 9.41
CA ASN A 398 21.74 -4.01 8.86
C ASN A 398 21.22 -2.57 8.90
N ASN A 399 19.92 -2.36 8.67
CA ASN A 399 19.28 -1.04 8.67
C ASN A 399 18.61 -0.67 10.02
N ARG A 400 18.89 -1.39 11.11
CA ARG A 400 18.16 -1.24 12.39
C ARG A 400 18.26 0.15 13.01
N ASP A 401 19.39 0.83 12.83
CA ASP A 401 19.64 2.18 13.36
C ASP A 401 19.05 3.27 12.44
N LYS A 402 18.37 2.85 11.35
CA LYS A 402 17.72 3.70 10.34
C LYS A 402 16.21 3.43 10.22
N GLN A 403 15.60 2.91 11.28
CA GLN A 403 14.15 2.70 11.37
C GLN A 403 13.45 3.97 11.85
N LYS A 404 12.31 4.30 11.21
CA LYS A 404 11.53 5.50 11.53
C LYS A 404 10.62 5.24 12.74
N ASN A 405 10.23 6.31 13.43
CA ASN A 405 9.27 6.26 14.55
C ASN A 405 8.00 5.47 14.22
N SER A 406 7.45 5.63 13.00
CA SER A 406 6.23 4.97 12.56
C SER A 406 6.35 3.43 12.54
N SER A 407 7.52 2.88 12.23
CA SER A 407 7.74 1.42 12.23
C SER A 407 7.52 0.84 13.62
N TYR A 408 8.14 1.45 14.63
CA TYR A 408 8.01 1.03 16.03
C TYR A 408 6.61 1.35 16.60
N SER A 409 6.03 2.50 16.23
CA SER A 409 4.70 2.87 16.71
C SER A 409 3.64 1.85 16.25
N GLN A 410 3.68 1.42 14.98
CA GLN A 410 2.78 0.40 14.44
C GLN A 410 3.03 -0.99 15.05
N GLU A 411 4.30 -1.36 15.27
CA GLU A 411 4.66 -2.58 16.00
C GLU A 411 4.06 -2.58 17.41
N TYR A 412 4.13 -1.47 18.16
CA TYR A 412 3.54 -1.39 19.50
C TYR A 412 2.01 -1.35 19.51
N VAL A 413 1.38 -0.83 18.45
CA VAL A 413 -0.08 -0.96 18.26
C VAL A 413 -0.44 -2.44 18.18
N ARG A 414 0.20 -3.22 17.30
CA ARG A 414 -0.08 -4.66 17.13
C ARG A 414 0.35 -5.49 18.34
N ALA A 415 1.43 -5.12 19.02
CA ALA A 415 1.83 -5.74 20.29
C ALA A 415 0.74 -5.59 21.35
N PHE A 416 0.10 -4.42 21.40
CA PHE A 416 -1.04 -4.21 22.29
C PHE A 416 -2.27 -4.95 21.82
N THR A 417 -2.69 -4.74 20.57
CA THR A 417 -3.99 -5.19 20.08
C THR A 417 -4.00 -6.70 19.83
N ASP A 418 -2.98 -7.26 19.17
CA ASP A 418 -2.91 -8.65 18.70
C ASP A 418 -1.99 -9.55 19.56
N GLY A 419 -1.15 -8.94 20.39
CA GLY A 419 -0.17 -9.66 21.20
C GLY A 419 1.11 -10.01 20.45
N GLU A 420 1.41 -9.31 19.35
CA GLU A 420 2.65 -9.47 18.57
C GLU A 420 3.88 -9.33 19.48
N PRO A 421 4.82 -10.28 19.43
CA PRO A 421 6.04 -10.21 20.23
C PRO A 421 6.96 -9.09 19.74
N ILE A 422 7.60 -8.40 20.69
CA ILE A 422 8.50 -7.26 20.42
C ILE A 422 9.93 -7.46 20.96
N PRO A 423 10.63 -8.54 20.56
CA PRO A 423 11.98 -8.83 21.06
C PRO A 423 13.07 -7.93 20.48
N GLY A 424 12.78 -7.24 19.37
CA GLY A 424 13.69 -6.34 18.68
C GLY A 424 14.59 -7.07 17.68
N ILE A 425 14.90 -6.38 16.58
CA ILE A 425 15.57 -6.97 15.42
C ILE A 425 16.95 -7.57 15.72
N GLU A 426 17.68 -7.07 16.72
CA GLU A 426 18.94 -7.66 17.15
C GLU A 426 18.75 -9.09 17.68
N PHE A 427 17.69 -9.33 18.47
CA PHE A 427 17.35 -10.67 18.94
C PHE A 427 16.81 -11.51 17.79
N GLU A 428 15.84 -10.99 17.03
CA GLU A 428 15.17 -11.75 15.95
C GLU A 428 16.15 -12.27 14.92
N HIS A 429 17.08 -11.42 14.48
CA HIS A 429 18.11 -11.80 13.53
C HIS A 429 19.01 -12.92 14.07
N GLN A 430 19.51 -12.79 15.31
CA GLN A 430 20.36 -13.82 15.91
C GLN A 430 19.59 -15.12 16.15
N PHE A 431 18.37 -15.02 16.65
CA PHE A 431 17.51 -16.15 16.95
C PHE A 431 17.13 -16.91 15.68
N MET A 432 16.67 -16.21 14.63
CA MET A 432 16.31 -16.83 13.36
C MET A 432 17.52 -17.42 12.63
N GLN A 433 18.68 -16.75 12.64
CA GLN A 433 19.91 -17.33 12.10
C GLN A 433 20.32 -18.63 12.80
N ALA A 434 20.10 -18.73 14.11
CA ALA A 434 20.43 -19.93 14.87
C ALA A 434 19.37 -21.04 14.71
N VAL A 435 18.09 -20.69 14.60
CA VAL A 435 16.98 -21.64 14.67
C VAL A 435 16.53 -22.12 13.30
N ALA A 436 16.33 -21.22 12.33
CA ALA A 436 15.79 -21.56 11.01
C ALA A 436 16.58 -22.67 10.27
N PRO A 437 17.93 -22.72 10.31
CA PRO A 437 18.68 -23.81 9.69
C PRO A 437 18.43 -25.19 10.31
N ASN A 438 17.98 -25.23 11.56
CA ASN A 438 17.71 -26.46 12.31
C ASN A 438 16.25 -26.92 12.22
N ILE A 439 15.36 -26.13 11.60
CA ILE A 439 13.98 -26.54 11.33
C ILE A 439 13.99 -27.36 10.03
N PRO A 440 13.70 -28.66 10.08
CA PRO A 440 13.65 -29.49 8.88
C PRO A 440 12.32 -29.26 8.12
N VAL A 441 12.30 -29.52 6.81
CA VAL A 441 11.09 -29.34 6.00
C VAL A 441 9.94 -30.23 6.49
N GLU A 442 10.25 -31.36 7.11
CA GLU A 442 9.28 -32.27 7.73
C GLU A 442 8.46 -31.60 8.84
N ALA A 443 9.03 -30.65 9.59
CA ALA A 443 8.29 -29.90 10.62
C ALA A 443 7.25 -28.96 9.99
N ILE A 444 7.62 -28.33 8.87
CA ILE A 444 6.71 -27.47 8.09
C ILE A 444 5.61 -28.31 7.47
N ASN A 445 5.97 -29.44 6.86
CA ASN A 445 5.03 -30.39 6.26
C ASN A 445 4.05 -30.94 7.30
N GLN A 446 4.51 -31.31 8.50
CA GLN A 446 3.62 -31.77 9.57
C GLN A 446 2.65 -30.68 10.03
N THR A 447 3.13 -29.43 10.13
CA THR A 447 2.29 -28.30 10.54
C THR A 447 1.21 -28.02 9.50
N ILE A 448 1.58 -27.87 8.23
CA ILE A 448 0.61 -27.55 7.18
C ILE A 448 -0.39 -28.69 6.94
N GLN A 449 0.04 -29.95 7.12
CA GLN A 449 -0.84 -31.12 7.06
C GLN A 449 -1.89 -31.14 8.17
N GLN A 450 -1.61 -30.55 9.33
CA GLN A 450 -2.58 -30.42 10.41
C GLN A 450 -3.57 -29.28 10.16
N LEU A 451 -3.14 -28.21 9.48
CA LEU A 451 -4.00 -27.09 9.12
C LEU A 451 -4.94 -27.40 7.97
N ILE A 452 -4.47 -28.15 6.97
CA ILE A 452 -5.30 -28.57 5.82
C ILE A 452 -6.16 -29.78 6.24
N SER A 453 -7.28 -29.49 6.89
CA SER A 453 -8.25 -30.49 7.36
C SER A 453 -9.41 -30.72 6.38
N ASP A 454 -10.11 -31.84 6.56
CA ASP A 454 -11.36 -32.14 5.83
C ASP A 454 -12.60 -31.54 6.50
N GLU A 455 -12.48 -31.17 7.78
CA GLU A 455 -13.45 -30.35 8.53
C GLU A 455 -13.00 -28.88 8.50
N ASN A 456 -13.83 -27.95 8.99
CA ASN A 456 -13.51 -26.52 9.15
C ASN A 456 -13.18 -25.76 7.85
N MET A 457 -13.61 -26.30 6.72
CA MET A 457 -13.42 -25.67 5.42
C MET A 457 -14.54 -24.68 5.10
N VAL A 458 -14.20 -23.50 4.58
CA VAL A 458 -15.15 -22.53 4.02
C VAL A 458 -14.69 -22.12 2.63
N VAL A 459 -15.58 -22.15 1.65
CA VAL A 459 -15.35 -21.68 0.28
C VAL A 459 -16.28 -20.51 0.00
N ALA A 460 -15.72 -19.34 -0.24
CA ALA A 460 -16.47 -18.17 -0.66
C ALA A 460 -16.17 -17.83 -2.12
N VAL A 461 -17.21 -17.56 -2.91
CA VAL A 461 -17.11 -17.15 -4.31
C VAL A 461 -17.80 -15.79 -4.45
N THR A 462 -17.08 -14.83 -5.03
CA THR A 462 -17.65 -13.54 -5.43
C THR A 462 -17.53 -13.35 -6.93
N GLY A 463 -18.43 -12.56 -7.53
CA GLY A 463 -18.21 -12.05 -8.88
C GLY A 463 -19.41 -11.31 -9.48
N PRO A 464 -19.37 -11.02 -10.79
CA PRO A 464 -20.43 -10.29 -11.49
C PRO A 464 -21.79 -11.00 -11.48
N GLU A 465 -22.88 -10.25 -11.35
CA GLU A 465 -24.25 -10.74 -11.57
C GLU A 465 -24.72 -10.39 -12.99
N LYS A 466 -25.07 -11.40 -13.82
CA LYS A 466 -25.55 -11.23 -15.20
C LYS A 466 -26.55 -12.31 -15.60
N GLU A 467 -27.44 -12.03 -16.55
CA GLU A 467 -28.46 -12.99 -17.00
C GLU A 467 -27.86 -14.25 -17.65
N GLU A 468 -26.76 -14.13 -18.41
CA GLU A 468 -26.13 -15.27 -19.08
C GLU A 468 -25.07 -15.98 -18.23
N LEU A 469 -24.75 -15.47 -17.04
CA LEU A 469 -23.76 -16.07 -16.15
C LEU A 469 -24.45 -16.87 -15.06
N THR A 470 -24.15 -18.17 -15.01
CA THR A 470 -24.61 -19.05 -13.93
C THR A 470 -23.42 -19.47 -13.09
N TYR A 471 -23.53 -19.27 -11.78
CA TYR A 471 -22.54 -19.75 -10.83
C TYR A 471 -22.81 -21.23 -10.52
N PRO A 472 -21.76 -22.05 -10.30
CA PRO A 472 -21.94 -23.41 -9.83
C PRO A 472 -22.78 -23.42 -8.54
N ALA A 473 -23.73 -24.36 -8.46
CA ALA A 473 -24.51 -24.53 -7.24
C ALA A 473 -23.60 -24.94 -6.07
N GLU A 474 -24.02 -24.62 -4.84
CA GLU A 474 -23.24 -24.94 -3.64
C GLU A 474 -22.92 -26.45 -3.56
N GLU A 475 -23.86 -27.31 -3.96
CA GLU A 475 -23.69 -28.76 -4.00
C GLU A 475 -22.64 -29.22 -5.03
N ILE A 476 -22.51 -28.49 -6.14
CA ILE A 476 -21.49 -28.78 -7.17
C ILE A 476 -20.12 -28.44 -6.61
N LEU A 477 -19.96 -27.27 -5.98
CA LEU A 477 -18.70 -26.87 -5.36
C LEU A 477 -18.31 -27.84 -4.24
N LEU A 478 -19.25 -28.21 -3.36
CA LEU A 478 -19.02 -29.24 -2.33
C LEU A 478 -18.59 -30.58 -2.92
N HIS A 479 -19.28 -31.05 -3.97
CA HIS A 479 -18.91 -32.29 -4.64
C HIS A 479 -17.51 -32.21 -5.26
N LEU A 480 -17.15 -31.06 -5.86
CA LEU A 480 -15.85 -30.82 -6.45
C LEU A 480 -14.71 -30.93 -5.42
N LEU A 481 -14.90 -30.40 -4.21
CA LEU A 481 -13.92 -30.54 -3.13
C LEU A 481 -13.63 -32.04 -2.89
N THR A 482 -14.69 -32.84 -2.71
CA THR A 482 -14.54 -34.28 -2.45
C THR A 482 -14.00 -35.07 -3.64
N SER A 483 -14.33 -34.67 -4.87
CA SER A 483 -13.90 -35.39 -6.07
C SER A 483 -12.43 -35.16 -6.38
N VAL A 484 -11.94 -33.92 -6.22
CA VAL A 484 -10.52 -33.59 -6.38
C VAL A 484 -9.69 -34.24 -5.27
N GLN A 485 -10.21 -34.26 -4.04
CA GLN A 485 -9.61 -35.03 -2.94
C GLN A 485 -9.59 -36.55 -3.21
N ALA A 486 -10.39 -37.09 -4.12
CA ALA A 486 -10.32 -38.51 -4.49
C ALA A 486 -9.33 -38.79 -5.63
N GLU A 487 -8.78 -37.77 -6.29
CA GLU A 487 -7.83 -37.93 -7.40
C GLU A 487 -6.52 -38.59 -6.96
N ALA A 488 -5.87 -39.26 -7.91
CA ALA A 488 -4.47 -39.65 -7.79
C ALA A 488 -3.59 -38.42 -8.04
N ILE A 489 -3.14 -37.79 -6.96
CA ILE A 489 -2.30 -36.59 -7.00
C ILE A 489 -0.84 -37.01 -6.84
N GLU A 490 -0.03 -36.78 -7.87
CA GLU A 490 1.40 -37.04 -7.85
C GLU A 490 2.16 -36.04 -6.96
N PRO A 491 3.37 -36.36 -6.47
CA PRO A 491 4.24 -35.38 -5.81
C PRO A 491 4.58 -34.20 -6.73
N TYR A 492 4.94 -33.06 -6.13
CA TYR A 492 5.49 -31.93 -6.89
C TYR A 492 6.84 -32.33 -7.50
N ALA A 493 7.04 -32.01 -8.78
CA ALA A 493 8.29 -32.25 -9.50
C ALA A 493 9.01 -30.92 -9.68
N GLU A 494 10.18 -30.80 -9.07
CA GLU A 494 10.97 -29.56 -9.08
C GLU A 494 12.08 -29.59 -10.13
N GLU A 495 12.34 -28.43 -10.74
CA GLU A 495 13.56 -28.16 -11.49
C GLU A 495 14.51 -27.30 -10.63
N VAL A 496 15.66 -27.86 -10.26
CA VAL A 496 16.71 -27.16 -9.51
C VAL A 496 17.57 -26.35 -10.48
N ILE A 497 17.75 -25.06 -10.18
CA ILE A 497 18.50 -24.12 -11.01
C ILE A 497 19.74 -23.66 -10.25
N ASP A 498 20.91 -24.06 -10.74
CA ASP A 498 22.23 -23.74 -10.16
C ASP A 498 23.13 -22.96 -11.15
N GLU A 499 22.52 -22.20 -12.05
CA GLU A 499 23.23 -21.38 -13.03
C GLU A 499 23.39 -19.93 -12.53
N PRO A 500 24.59 -19.32 -12.62
CA PRO A 500 24.78 -17.90 -12.30
C PRO A 500 24.03 -17.00 -13.29
N LEU A 501 23.62 -15.80 -12.85
CA LEU A 501 22.90 -14.83 -13.70
C LEU A 501 23.63 -14.53 -15.03
N VAL A 502 24.96 -14.36 -14.97
CA VAL A 502 25.82 -14.14 -16.13
C VAL A 502 26.96 -15.15 -16.09
N ALA A 503 26.85 -16.22 -16.87
CA ALA A 503 27.83 -17.32 -16.88
C ALA A 503 29.25 -16.88 -17.29
N ILE A 504 29.36 -15.96 -18.25
CA ILE A 504 30.63 -15.37 -18.69
C ILE A 504 30.51 -13.86 -18.56
N PRO A 505 31.10 -13.25 -17.51
CA PRO A 505 31.06 -11.81 -17.36
C PRO A 505 31.71 -11.09 -18.57
N PRO A 506 31.14 -9.96 -19.02
CA PRO A 506 31.69 -9.18 -20.12
C PRO A 506 33.08 -8.62 -19.79
N THR A 507 33.87 -8.34 -20.83
CA THR A 507 35.17 -7.66 -20.66
C THR A 507 34.91 -6.23 -20.17
N PRO A 508 35.55 -5.78 -19.08
CA PRO A 508 35.35 -4.42 -18.57
C PRO A 508 35.69 -3.33 -19.59
N GLY A 509 34.81 -2.34 -19.68
CA GLY A 509 35.06 -1.08 -20.36
C GLY A 509 35.94 -0.16 -19.52
N LYS A 510 35.83 1.15 -19.74
CA LYS A 510 36.63 2.15 -19.02
C LYS A 510 35.79 3.37 -18.66
N ILE A 511 36.07 3.95 -17.50
CA ILE A 511 35.67 5.34 -17.21
C ILE A 511 36.66 6.27 -17.90
N VAL A 512 36.17 7.19 -18.73
CA VAL A 512 37.00 8.13 -19.52
C VAL A 512 37.03 9.54 -18.94
N LYS A 513 36.05 9.88 -18.09
CA LYS A 513 35.97 11.19 -17.42
C LYS A 513 35.30 11.05 -16.06
N ILE A 514 35.78 11.81 -15.07
CA ILE A 514 35.19 11.94 -13.73
C ILE A 514 35.05 13.42 -13.42
N GLU A 515 33.88 13.84 -12.98
CA GLU A 515 33.55 15.20 -12.59
C GLU A 515 32.91 15.21 -11.21
N LYS A 516 33.15 16.27 -10.43
CA LYS A 516 32.47 16.50 -9.16
C LYS A 516 31.47 17.62 -9.31
N ASP A 517 30.27 17.41 -8.80
CA ASP A 517 29.22 18.41 -8.69
C ASP A 517 29.06 18.79 -7.22
N GLU A 518 29.83 19.81 -6.80
CA GLU A 518 29.83 20.29 -5.42
C GLU A 518 28.46 20.83 -4.97
N THR A 519 27.60 21.25 -5.91
CA THR A 519 26.25 21.77 -5.57
C THR A 519 25.27 20.68 -5.17
N MET A 520 25.43 19.49 -5.75
CA MET A 520 24.57 18.33 -5.47
C MET A 520 25.25 17.32 -4.56
N ASP A 521 26.54 17.53 -4.26
CA ASP A 521 27.40 16.55 -3.60
C ASP A 521 27.29 15.18 -4.29
N ALA A 522 27.64 15.19 -5.59
CA ALA A 522 27.56 14.03 -6.47
C ALA A 522 28.81 13.92 -7.35
N THR A 523 29.16 12.68 -7.71
CA THR A 523 30.24 12.37 -8.65
C THR A 523 29.64 11.89 -9.97
N VAL A 524 30.10 12.42 -11.10
CA VAL A 524 29.63 12.06 -12.43
C VAL A 524 30.75 11.39 -13.23
N TRP A 525 30.54 10.14 -13.62
CA TRP A 525 31.43 9.40 -14.51
C TRP A 525 30.88 9.41 -15.93
N THR A 526 31.76 9.59 -16.92
CA THR A 526 31.47 9.29 -18.33
C THR A 526 32.20 8.00 -18.69
N LEU A 527 31.45 7.01 -19.15
CA LEU A 527 31.98 5.72 -19.58
C LEU A 527 32.42 5.78 -21.06
N GLY A 528 33.35 4.90 -21.46
CA GLY A 528 33.90 4.87 -22.82
C GLY A 528 32.87 4.58 -23.93
N ASN A 529 31.73 4.00 -23.58
CA ASN A 529 30.59 3.76 -24.49
C ASN A 529 29.56 4.90 -24.50
N GLY A 530 29.76 5.96 -23.71
CA GLY A 530 28.92 7.17 -23.68
C GLY A 530 27.96 7.28 -22.50
N ILE A 531 27.68 6.18 -21.78
CA ILE A 531 26.84 6.20 -20.57
C ILE A 531 27.38 7.23 -19.58
N LYS A 532 26.48 7.98 -18.96
CA LYS A 532 26.79 8.78 -17.77
C LYS A 532 26.32 8.05 -16.53
N VAL A 533 27.16 8.04 -15.50
CA VAL A 533 26.84 7.49 -14.18
C VAL A 533 26.95 8.61 -13.15
N VAL A 534 25.87 8.91 -12.47
CA VAL A 534 25.77 9.89 -11.38
C VAL A 534 25.71 9.13 -10.07
N LEU A 535 26.61 9.43 -9.15
CA LEU A 535 26.71 8.78 -7.85
C LEU A 535 26.49 9.81 -6.76
N LYS A 536 25.57 9.54 -5.84
CA LYS A 536 25.45 10.28 -4.59
C LYS A 536 25.54 9.31 -3.41
N ASN A 537 26.61 9.47 -2.64
CA ASN A 537 26.75 8.75 -1.39
C ASN A 537 25.88 9.40 -0.30
N THR A 538 25.21 8.58 0.50
CA THR A 538 24.33 8.97 1.61
C THR A 538 24.42 7.94 2.71
N ASP A 539 24.13 8.32 3.95
CA ASP A 539 24.09 7.45 5.13
C ASP A 539 22.66 7.28 5.69
N PHE A 540 21.63 7.52 4.88
CA PHE A 540 20.23 7.47 5.32
C PHE A 540 19.72 6.04 5.52
N LYS A 541 20.33 5.09 4.82
CA LYS A 541 20.13 3.64 4.95
C LYS A 541 21.50 2.97 4.90
N ASP A 542 21.75 2.09 5.86
CA ASP A 542 23.07 1.48 6.04
C ASP A 542 23.37 0.43 4.97
N ASP A 543 22.35 -0.25 4.44
CA ASP A 543 22.50 -1.31 3.43
C ASP A 543 21.50 -1.14 2.27
N GLN A 544 21.60 0.00 1.56
CA GLN A 544 20.76 0.29 0.40
C GLN A 544 21.49 1.14 -0.65
N ILE A 545 21.32 0.77 -1.91
CA ILE A 545 21.59 1.58 -3.10
C ILE A 545 20.34 1.51 -3.98
N ILE A 546 19.77 2.66 -4.33
CA ILE A 546 18.69 2.76 -5.32
C ILE A 546 19.24 3.28 -6.64
N MET A 547 18.60 2.92 -7.75
CA MET A 547 19.02 3.28 -9.10
C MET A 547 17.81 3.73 -9.94
N THR A 548 18.00 4.81 -10.70
CA THR A 548 17.25 5.03 -11.95
C THR A 548 18.22 5.17 -13.12
N GLY A 549 17.85 4.70 -14.30
CA GLY A 549 18.60 4.91 -15.53
C GLY A 549 17.69 5.45 -16.61
N SER A 550 17.94 6.63 -17.16
CA SER A 550 17.01 7.32 -18.07
C SER A 550 17.66 7.59 -19.43
N SER A 551 16.92 7.36 -20.51
CA SER A 551 17.26 7.83 -21.86
C SER A 551 16.02 8.35 -22.60
N VAL A 552 16.22 9.35 -23.46
CA VAL A 552 15.16 9.96 -24.27
C VAL A 552 14.74 9.02 -25.39
N GLY A 553 13.44 9.05 -25.74
CA GLY A 553 12.85 8.30 -26.83
C GLY A 553 11.44 7.86 -26.45
N GLY A 554 11.36 6.81 -25.65
CA GLY A 554 10.10 6.21 -25.23
C GLY A 554 9.32 5.62 -26.41
N TYR A 555 8.06 5.23 -26.17
CA TYR A 555 7.23 4.62 -27.20
C TYR A 555 6.66 5.62 -28.23
N SER A 556 6.97 6.91 -28.11
CA SER A 556 6.55 7.97 -29.04
C SER A 556 6.86 7.68 -30.52
N HIS A 557 7.94 6.95 -30.80
CA HIS A 557 8.32 6.61 -32.18
C HIS A 557 7.30 5.69 -32.88
N TYR A 558 6.46 5.01 -32.11
CA TYR A 558 5.49 4.04 -32.59
C TYR A 558 4.05 4.50 -32.38
N ALA A 559 3.82 5.42 -31.44
CA ALA A 559 2.50 5.63 -30.86
C ALA A 559 1.41 6.04 -31.88
N GLU A 560 1.71 6.86 -32.89
CA GLU A 560 0.71 7.21 -33.91
C GLU A 560 0.41 6.06 -34.89
N LYS A 561 1.41 5.22 -35.19
CA LYS A 561 1.30 4.14 -36.18
C LYS A 561 0.79 2.84 -35.58
N ASP A 562 1.10 2.61 -34.31
CA ASP A 562 0.81 1.39 -33.56
C ASP A 562 0.47 1.70 -32.09
N PRO A 563 -0.66 2.38 -31.84
CA PRO A 563 -1.02 2.88 -30.51
C PRO A 563 -1.28 1.76 -29.49
N VAL A 564 -1.73 0.58 -29.93
CA VAL A 564 -2.03 -0.52 -29.00
C VAL A 564 -0.75 -1.17 -28.49
N ASN A 565 0.15 -1.60 -29.38
CA ASN A 565 1.38 -2.28 -28.97
C ASN A 565 2.33 -1.33 -28.22
N SER A 566 2.47 -0.10 -28.72
CA SER A 566 3.40 0.89 -28.14
C SER A 566 3.13 1.19 -26.65
N ARG A 567 1.87 1.25 -26.24
CA ARG A 567 1.48 1.50 -24.84
C ARG A 567 1.67 0.30 -23.91
N LEU A 568 1.80 -0.90 -24.47
CA LEU A 568 1.97 -2.15 -23.73
C LEU A 568 3.42 -2.62 -23.66
N VAL A 569 4.34 -1.98 -24.39
CA VAL A 569 5.75 -2.44 -24.47
C VAL A 569 6.36 -2.65 -23.09
N ALA A 570 6.18 -1.70 -22.17
CA ALA A 570 6.74 -1.80 -20.83
C ALA A 570 6.21 -3.00 -20.02
N ASN A 571 4.92 -3.33 -20.16
CA ASN A 571 4.28 -4.39 -19.39
C ASN A 571 4.50 -5.78 -20.00
N VAL A 572 4.66 -5.84 -21.33
CA VAL A 572 4.71 -7.10 -22.08
C VAL A 572 6.14 -7.55 -22.33
N ALA A 573 7.10 -6.64 -22.51
CA ALA A 573 8.48 -6.99 -22.87
C ALA A 573 9.22 -7.81 -21.78
N THR A 574 8.79 -7.74 -20.52
CA THR A 574 9.43 -8.45 -19.41
C THR A 574 8.69 -9.72 -18.97
N LEU A 575 7.62 -10.12 -19.66
CA LEU A 575 6.82 -11.29 -19.27
C LEU A 575 7.62 -12.58 -19.28
N GLY A 576 8.57 -12.72 -20.21
CA GLY A 576 9.35 -13.94 -20.38
C GLY A 576 10.50 -14.13 -19.40
N GLY A 577 10.78 -13.16 -18.53
CA GLY A 577 12.00 -13.16 -17.70
C GLY A 577 13.18 -12.50 -18.41
N VAL A 578 14.40 -12.98 -18.16
CA VAL A 578 15.62 -12.38 -18.71
C VAL A 578 16.76 -13.40 -18.83
N GLY A 579 17.56 -13.33 -19.89
CA GLY A 579 18.63 -14.28 -20.15
C GLY A 579 18.11 -15.72 -20.24
N ASN A 580 18.75 -16.63 -19.51
CA ASN A 580 18.36 -18.04 -19.45
C ASN A 580 17.20 -18.31 -18.48
N PHE A 581 16.75 -17.31 -17.72
CA PHE A 581 15.81 -17.49 -16.62
C PHE A 581 14.42 -17.00 -17.00
N SER A 582 13.43 -17.89 -16.90
CA SER A 582 12.02 -17.50 -17.02
C SER A 582 11.59 -16.57 -15.86
N ALA A 583 10.39 -16.00 -15.95
CA ALA A 583 9.84 -15.19 -14.87
C ALA A 583 9.64 -15.96 -13.54
N THR A 584 9.56 -17.29 -13.58
CA THR A 584 9.44 -18.17 -12.40
C THR A 584 10.79 -18.68 -11.88
N ASP A 585 11.80 -18.72 -12.75
CA ASP A 585 13.14 -19.17 -12.41
C ASP A 585 14.00 -18.07 -11.82
N LEU A 586 13.86 -16.84 -12.34
CA LEU A 586 14.65 -15.71 -11.91
C LEU A 586 14.57 -15.45 -10.39
N PRO A 587 13.39 -15.50 -9.73
CA PRO A 587 13.32 -15.38 -8.27
C PRO A 587 14.10 -16.48 -7.52
N LYS A 588 14.20 -17.70 -8.05
CA LYS A 588 14.97 -18.80 -7.45
C LYS A 588 16.47 -18.51 -7.49
N VAL A 589 16.97 -17.98 -8.61
CA VAL A 589 18.39 -17.61 -8.79
C VAL A 589 18.79 -16.35 -8.00
N LEU A 590 17.80 -15.51 -7.70
CA LEU A 590 17.95 -14.33 -6.85
C LEU A 590 17.76 -14.64 -5.35
N ALA A 591 17.51 -15.90 -4.97
CA ALA A 591 17.29 -16.25 -3.58
C ALA A 591 18.47 -15.82 -2.69
N GLY A 592 18.16 -15.14 -1.58
CA GLY A 592 19.16 -14.59 -0.67
C GLY A 592 19.87 -13.31 -1.12
N LYS A 593 19.51 -12.77 -2.28
CA LYS A 593 20.05 -11.52 -2.80
C LYS A 593 19.02 -10.41 -2.67
N THR A 594 19.44 -9.27 -2.15
CA THR A 594 18.64 -8.05 -2.14
C THR A 594 19.07 -7.24 -3.34
N ALA A 595 18.53 -7.58 -4.51
CA ALA A 595 18.78 -6.87 -5.76
C ALA A 595 17.58 -6.96 -6.72
N SER A 596 17.29 -5.85 -7.39
CA SER A 596 16.31 -5.80 -8.48
C SER A 596 16.72 -4.76 -9.52
N ALA A 597 16.37 -5.03 -10.77
CA ALA A 597 16.36 -4.04 -11.84
C ALA A 597 15.23 -4.39 -12.80
N ARG A 598 14.48 -3.38 -13.24
CA ARG A 598 13.39 -3.56 -14.21
C ARG A 598 13.45 -2.45 -15.26
N PRO A 599 13.39 -2.79 -16.56
CA PRO A 599 13.25 -1.79 -17.60
C PRO A 599 11.82 -1.23 -17.61
N GLY A 600 11.67 0.00 -18.10
CA GLY A 600 10.40 0.67 -18.30
C GLY A 600 10.43 1.50 -19.58
N ILE A 601 9.26 1.73 -20.18
CA ILE A 601 9.13 2.61 -21.35
C ILE A 601 7.88 3.47 -21.17
N SER A 602 8.08 4.78 -21.11
CA SER A 602 7.03 5.80 -21.11
C SER A 602 6.90 6.42 -22.50
N LEU A 603 6.01 7.42 -22.65
CA LEU A 603 5.82 8.08 -23.94
C LEU A 603 7.12 8.68 -24.49
N THR A 604 7.90 9.38 -23.66
CA THR A 604 9.06 10.18 -24.10
C THR A 604 10.41 9.66 -23.64
N LYS A 605 10.44 8.63 -22.78
CA LYS A 605 11.68 8.03 -22.30
C LYS A 605 11.58 6.52 -22.11
N GLN A 606 12.72 5.86 -22.22
CA GLN A 606 12.98 4.51 -21.75
C GLN A 606 13.85 4.59 -20.50
N GLU A 607 13.64 3.67 -19.56
CA GLU A 607 14.27 3.75 -18.26
C GLU A 607 14.56 2.39 -17.62
N PHE A 608 15.33 2.41 -16.55
CA PHE A 608 15.51 1.33 -15.58
C PHE A 608 15.23 1.86 -14.19
N ASN A 609 14.55 1.07 -13.36
CA ASN A 609 14.47 1.32 -11.92
C ASN A 609 14.92 0.08 -11.16
N GLY A 610 15.59 0.26 -10.04
CA GLY A 610 16.10 -0.85 -9.25
C GLY A 610 16.66 -0.45 -7.90
N SER A 611 17.03 -1.45 -7.13
CA SER A 611 17.64 -1.29 -5.81
C SER A 611 18.48 -2.51 -5.46
N SER A 612 19.47 -2.32 -4.59
CA SER A 612 20.24 -3.40 -4.01
C SER A 612 20.67 -3.13 -2.58
N SER A 613 21.07 -4.18 -1.87
CA SER A 613 22.05 -4.07 -0.77
C SER A 613 23.41 -3.66 -1.34
N ILE A 614 24.37 -3.31 -0.47
CA ILE A 614 25.73 -2.98 -0.91
C ILE A 614 26.41 -4.21 -1.52
N LYS A 615 26.22 -5.39 -0.91
CA LYS A 615 26.86 -6.64 -1.38
C LYS A 615 26.26 -7.15 -2.69
N ASP A 616 24.99 -6.82 -2.97
CA ASP A 616 24.27 -7.31 -4.14
C ASP A 616 24.23 -6.28 -5.29
N PHE A 617 25.01 -5.20 -5.21
CA PHE A 617 25.11 -4.19 -6.28
C PHE A 617 25.49 -4.79 -7.63
N GLU A 618 26.41 -5.77 -7.64
CA GLU A 618 26.76 -6.50 -8.85
C GLU A 618 25.58 -7.27 -9.44
N THR A 619 24.76 -7.90 -8.59
CA THR A 619 23.56 -8.62 -9.03
C THR A 619 22.58 -7.66 -9.71
N MET A 620 22.39 -6.46 -9.16
CA MET A 620 21.55 -5.43 -9.81
C MET A 620 22.08 -5.05 -11.20
N LEU A 621 23.40 -4.83 -11.35
CA LEU A 621 23.99 -4.47 -12.65
C LEU A 621 24.05 -5.65 -13.63
N GLN A 622 24.16 -6.89 -13.15
CA GLN A 622 23.98 -8.09 -13.98
C GLN A 622 22.58 -8.12 -14.58
N LEU A 623 21.53 -7.82 -13.80
CA LEU A 623 20.16 -7.72 -14.32
C LEU A 623 20.03 -6.63 -15.39
N VAL A 624 20.56 -5.42 -15.13
CA VAL A 624 20.58 -4.34 -16.14
C VAL A 624 21.28 -4.81 -17.41
N TYR A 625 22.46 -5.42 -17.30
CA TYR A 625 23.21 -5.95 -18.43
C TYR A 625 22.41 -6.97 -19.23
N LEU A 626 21.75 -7.92 -18.55
CA LEU A 626 20.93 -8.94 -19.19
C LEU A 626 19.71 -8.35 -19.90
N TYR A 627 19.04 -7.34 -19.33
CA TYR A 627 17.90 -6.69 -19.98
C TYR A 627 18.29 -5.91 -21.24
N PHE A 628 19.54 -5.47 -21.36
CA PHE A 628 20.07 -4.89 -22.61
C PHE A 628 20.49 -5.95 -23.63
N THR A 629 21.07 -7.06 -23.19
CA THR A 629 21.82 -7.98 -24.07
C THR A 629 21.11 -9.28 -24.38
N ALA A 630 20.18 -9.69 -23.52
CA ALA A 630 19.46 -10.95 -23.60
C ALA A 630 18.01 -10.82 -23.07
N PRO A 631 17.17 -9.91 -23.61
CA PRO A 631 15.75 -9.90 -23.30
C PRO A 631 15.12 -11.24 -23.72
N ARG A 632 14.23 -11.78 -22.90
CA ARG A 632 13.65 -13.10 -23.11
C ARG A 632 12.19 -13.01 -23.56
N GLN A 633 11.89 -13.69 -24.66
CA GLN A 633 10.53 -13.88 -25.15
C GLN A 633 9.99 -15.23 -24.69
N ASP A 634 8.78 -15.25 -24.13
CA ASP A 634 8.07 -16.45 -23.69
C ASP A 634 6.61 -16.42 -24.14
N ASN A 635 6.27 -17.24 -25.15
CA ASN A 635 4.95 -17.22 -25.75
C ASN A 635 3.86 -17.77 -24.82
N ASP A 636 4.22 -18.67 -23.90
CA ASP A 636 3.27 -19.26 -22.96
C ASP A 636 2.87 -18.24 -21.90
N ALA A 637 3.86 -17.53 -21.35
CA ALA A 637 3.64 -16.40 -20.45
C ALA A 637 2.81 -15.28 -21.10
N PHE A 638 3.07 -14.99 -22.38
CA PHE A 638 2.30 -14.00 -23.15
C PHE A 638 0.85 -14.45 -23.39
N GLN A 639 0.61 -15.71 -23.76
CA GLN A 639 -0.75 -16.23 -23.91
C GLN A 639 -1.53 -16.16 -22.59
N SER A 640 -0.90 -16.55 -21.48
CA SER A 640 -1.50 -16.43 -20.16
C SER A 640 -1.82 -14.96 -19.82
N PHE A 641 -0.92 -14.02 -20.13
CA PHE A 641 -1.17 -12.59 -19.96
C PHE A 641 -2.39 -12.10 -20.75
N ILE A 642 -2.54 -12.49 -22.02
CA ILE A 642 -3.68 -12.10 -22.84
C ILE A 642 -4.99 -12.64 -22.26
N GLN A 643 -5.03 -13.90 -21.81
CA GLN A 643 -6.22 -14.50 -21.20
C GLN A 643 -6.62 -13.81 -19.89
N ARG A 644 -5.65 -13.46 -19.05
CA ARG A 644 -5.91 -12.69 -17.82
C ARG A 644 -6.45 -11.30 -18.13
N MET A 645 -5.88 -10.63 -19.13
CA MET A 645 -6.35 -9.31 -19.56
C MET A 645 -7.76 -9.38 -20.14
N GLU A 646 -8.07 -10.40 -20.93
CA GLU A 646 -9.43 -10.65 -21.44
C GLU A 646 -10.44 -10.80 -20.30
N THR A 647 -10.10 -11.61 -19.30
CA THR A 647 -10.93 -11.82 -18.10
C THR A 647 -11.18 -10.49 -17.37
N GLN A 648 -10.13 -9.70 -17.14
CA GLN A 648 -10.22 -8.41 -16.45
C GLN A 648 -11.05 -7.37 -17.22
N LEU A 649 -10.99 -7.38 -18.55
CA LEU A 649 -11.67 -6.40 -19.40
C LEU A 649 -13.14 -6.75 -19.65
N LYS A 650 -13.53 -8.03 -19.60
CA LYS A 650 -14.89 -8.51 -19.92
C LYS A 650 -15.99 -7.80 -19.12
N ASN A 651 -15.69 -7.43 -17.88
CA ASN A 651 -16.68 -6.89 -16.92
C ASN A 651 -16.42 -5.44 -16.56
N GLN A 652 -15.41 -4.84 -17.16
CA GLN A 652 -14.98 -3.51 -16.80
C GLN A 652 -16.11 -2.48 -17.06
N GLU A 653 -16.91 -2.67 -18.10
CA GLU A 653 -18.04 -1.78 -18.43
C GLU A 653 -19.18 -1.80 -17.40
N ALA A 654 -19.24 -2.82 -16.53
CA ALA A 654 -20.28 -2.94 -15.52
C ALA A 654 -20.06 -2.00 -14.33
N GLU A 655 -18.81 -1.55 -14.12
CA GLU A 655 -18.45 -0.61 -13.06
C GLU A 655 -18.69 0.84 -13.54
N PRO A 656 -19.62 1.60 -12.92
CA PRO A 656 -19.96 2.96 -13.35
C PRO A 656 -18.75 3.89 -13.43
N MET A 657 -17.78 3.75 -12.51
CA MET A 657 -16.59 4.60 -12.49
C MET A 657 -15.70 4.45 -13.73
N VAL A 658 -15.85 3.36 -14.50
CA VAL A 658 -15.14 3.18 -15.78
C VAL A 658 -15.69 4.14 -16.83
N ALA A 659 -17.02 4.30 -16.93
CA ALA A 659 -17.63 5.26 -17.83
C ALA A 659 -17.32 6.71 -17.43
N PHE A 660 -17.26 6.99 -16.12
CA PHE A 660 -16.84 8.29 -15.61
C PHE A 660 -15.38 8.61 -15.99
N SER A 661 -14.46 7.68 -15.77
CA SER A 661 -13.04 7.84 -16.15
C SER A 661 -12.84 8.00 -17.66
N ASP A 662 -13.54 7.20 -18.47
CA ASP A 662 -13.52 7.34 -19.94
C ASP A 662 -14.04 8.73 -20.36
N SER A 663 -15.10 9.23 -19.71
CA SER A 663 -15.69 10.54 -20.01
C SER A 663 -14.79 11.70 -19.59
N ALA A 664 -14.13 11.61 -18.43
CA ALA A 664 -13.13 12.59 -17.98
C ALA A 664 -11.93 12.61 -18.92
N THR A 665 -11.43 11.45 -19.33
CA THR A 665 -10.33 11.33 -20.29
C THR A 665 -10.70 11.93 -21.65
N TYR A 666 -11.91 11.64 -22.15
CA TYR A 666 -12.41 12.21 -23.40
C TYR A 666 -12.60 13.72 -23.31
N ALA A 667 -13.11 14.25 -22.19
CA ALA A 667 -13.25 15.69 -21.99
C ALA A 667 -11.90 16.42 -22.03
N LEU A 668 -10.83 15.77 -21.58
CA LEU A 668 -9.47 16.30 -21.63
C LEU A 668 -8.81 16.18 -23.00
N TYR A 669 -8.92 15.02 -23.66
CA TYR A 669 -8.06 14.68 -24.81
C TYR A 669 -8.81 14.33 -26.10
N GLY A 670 -10.14 14.46 -26.10
CA GLY A 670 -10.99 14.10 -27.22
C GLY A 670 -10.80 12.63 -27.62
N ASP A 671 -10.76 12.38 -28.93
CA ASP A 671 -10.65 11.02 -29.47
C ASP A 671 -9.20 10.49 -29.55
N ASN A 672 -8.26 11.07 -28.79
CA ASN A 672 -6.85 10.72 -28.84
C ASN A 672 -6.61 9.23 -28.51
N PRO A 673 -6.18 8.40 -29.48
CA PRO A 673 -6.06 6.96 -29.30
C PRO A 673 -5.03 6.55 -28.25
N LEU A 674 -4.11 7.43 -27.86
CA LEU A 674 -3.09 7.15 -26.85
C LEU A 674 -3.63 7.26 -25.42
N THR A 675 -4.72 8.00 -25.22
CA THR A 675 -5.31 8.24 -23.90
C THR A 675 -6.43 7.27 -23.56
N LYS A 676 -7.01 6.60 -24.56
CA LYS A 676 -8.08 5.61 -24.38
C LYS A 676 -7.59 4.39 -23.61
N ARG A 677 -8.36 3.84 -22.68
CA ARG A 677 -8.02 2.54 -22.10
C ARG A 677 -8.01 1.42 -23.16
N ILE A 678 -7.27 0.34 -22.88
CA ILE A 678 -7.32 -0.89 -23.67
C ILE A 678 -8.70 -1.52 -23.52
N LYS A 679 -9.31 -1.92 -24.63
CA LYS A 679 -10.57 -2.66 -24.64
C LYS A 679 -10.36 -4.10 -25.07
N ILE A 680 -11.34 -4.96 -24.80
CA ILE A 680 -11.30 -6.37 -25.20
C ILE A 680 -11.01 -6.55 -26.71
N ASP A 681 -11.56 -5.66 -27.54
CA ASP A 681 -11.34 -5.64 -28.98
C ASP A 681 -9.91 -5.25 -29.41
N ASP A 682 -9.12 -4.66 -28.51
CA ASP A 682 -7.72 -4.32 -28.77
C ASP A 682 -6.80 -5.52 -28.51
N LEU A 683 -7.23 -6.54 -27.77
CA LEU A 683 -6.39 -7.70 -27.44
C LEU A 683 -5.92 -8.44 -28.70
N LYS A 684 -6.78 -8.54 -29.72
CA LYS A 684 -6.44 -9.13 -31.02
C LYS A 684 -5.40 -8.34 -31.83
N LYS A 685 -5.08 -7.12 -31.42
CA LYS A 685 -4.08 -6.25 -32.06
C LYS A 685 -2.72 -6.31 -31.35
N ILE A 686 -2.64 -6.96 -30.19
CA ILE A 686 -1.41 -7.10 -29.43
C ILE A 686 -0.55 -8.18 -30.09
N ASP A 687 0.63 -7.79 -30.56
CA ASP A 687 1.62 -8.65 -31.19
C ASP A 687 2.89 -8.64 -30.33
N TYR A 688 3.19 -9.79 -29.72
CA TYR A 688 4.33 -9.91 -28.82
C TYR A 688 5.67 -9.72 -29.54
N SER A 689 5.80 -10.25 -30.76
CA SER A 689 7.06 -10.13 -31.52
C SER A 689 7.31 -8.68 -31.91
N ARG A 690 6.26 -7.96 -32.29
CA ARG A 690 6.34 -6.52 -32.55
C ARG A 690 6.71 -5.72 -31.31
N ILE A 691 6.18 -6.08 -30.14
CA ILE A 691 6.55 -5.46 -28.86
C ILE A 691 8.02 -5.72 -28.52
N MET A 692 8.52 -6.94 -28.72
CA MET A 692 9.93 -7.27 -28.48
C MET A 692 10.87 -6.54 -29.46
N GLU A 693 10.44 -6.31 -30.70
CA GLU A 693 11.14 -5.46 -31.66
C GLU A 693 11.21 -4.01 -31.17
N MET A 694 10.08 -3.43 -30.74
CA MET A 694 10.04 -2.08 -30.16
C MET A 694 10.97 -1.97 -28.95
N TYR A 695 10.92 -2.94 -28.02
CA TYR A 695 11.82 -2.98 -26.87
C TYR A 695 13.30 -3.00 -27.31
N SER A 696 13.66 -3.90 -28.23
CA SER A 696 15.02 -4.03 -28.73
C SER A 696 15.52 -2.75 -29.39
N GLU A 697 14.67 -2.08 -30.17
CA GLU A 697 15.00 -0.78 -30.79
C GLU A 697 15.20 0.32 -29.74
N ARG A 698 14.36 0.40 -28.70
CA ARG A 698 14.47 1.43 -27.65
C ARG A 698 15.70 1.26 -26.76
N PHE A 699 16.15 0.02 -26.55
CA PHE A 699 17.33 -0.30 -25.73
C PHE A 699 18.60 -0.55 -26.57
N ALA A 700 18.57 -0.30 -27.90
CA ALA A 700 19.69 -0.55 -28.81
C ALA A 700 20.92 0.34 -28.59
N ASN A 701 20.75 1.53 -27.99
CA ASN A 701 21.85 2.45 -27.70
C ASN A 701 21.97 2.79 -26.19
N PRO A 702 22.51 1.88 -25.37
CA PRO A 702 22.85 2.12 -23.97
C PRO A 702 23.68 3.39 -23.74
N GLY A 703 24.55 3.77 -24.69
CA GLY A 703 25.42 4.95 -24.60
C GLY A 703 24.68 6.30 -24.45
N SER A 704 23.37 6.32 -24.65
CA SER A 704 22.50 7.48 -24.43
C SER A 704 22.01 7.64 -22.99
N PHE A 705 22.15 6.60 -22.14
CA PHE A 705 21.58 6.59 -20.79
C PHE A 705 22.36 7.43 -19.78
N VAL A 706 21.62 8.01 -18.85
CA VAL A 706 22.11 8.55 -17.59
C VAL A 706 21.64 7.64 -16.46
N PHE A 707 22.55 6.89 -15.86
CA PHE A 707 22.30 6.11 -14.65
C PHE A 707 22.61 6.95 -13.42
N THR A 708 21.67 7.04 -12.49
CA THR A 708 21.81 7.71 -11.21
C THR A 708 21.70 6.67 -10.10
N PHE A 709 22.67 6.66 -9.20
CA PHE A 709 22.70 5.81 -8.01
C PHE A 709 22.75 6.68 -6.76
N VAL A 710 21.88 6.37 -5.79
CA VAL A 710 21.81 7.06 -4.49
C VAL A 710 21.75 6.02 -3.39
N GLY A 711 22.57 6.17 -2.35
CA GLY A 711 22.59 5.25 -1.21
C GLY A 711 23.96 5.21 -0.55
N ASN A 712 24.22 4.15 0.22
CA ASN A 712 25.53 3.92 0.82
C ASN A 712 26.50 3.39 -0.26
N ILE A 713 27.26 4.30 -0.88
CA ILE A 713 28.08 4.03 -2.07
C ILE A 713 29.56 4.24 -1.74
N ASP A 714 30.33 3.16 -1.83
CA ASP A 714 31.79 3.19 -1.91
C ASP A 714 32.20 3.20 -3.40
N GLU A 715 32.65 4.36 -3.88
CA GLU A 715 33.07 4.56 -5.28
C GLU A 715 34.15 3.56 -5.74
N GLU A 716 35.06 3.14 -4.86
CA GLU A 716 36.13 2.20 -5.21
C GLU A 716 35.57 0.79 -5.45
N ARG A 717 34.52 0.40 -4.71
CA ARG A 717 33.86 -0.91 -4.85
C ARG A 717 32.91 -0.98 -6.03
N VAL A 718 32.14 0.09 -6.28
CA VAL A 718 31.16 0.07 -7.39
C VAL A 718 31.82 0.27 -8.76
N ARG A 719 32.98 0.93 -8.81
CA ARG A 719 33.74 1.18 -10.04
C ARG A 719 33.98 -0.07 -10.90
N PRO A 720 34.62 -1.16 -10.40
CA PRO A 720 34.87 -2.34 -11.23
C PRO A 720 33.58 -2.96 -11.77
N VAL A 721 32.50 -2.93 -10.98
CA VAL A 721 31.20 -3.47 -11.39
C VAL A 721 30.57 -2.61 -12.49
N VAL A 722 30.63 -1.28 -12.38
CA VAL A 722 30.16 -0.35 -13.41
C VAL A 722 30.98 -0.50 -14.70
N GLU A 723 32.30 -0.63 -14.61
CA GLU A 723 33.16 -0.88 -15.77
C GLU A 723 32.83 -2.22 -16.42
N GLN A 724 32.55 -3.25 -15.63
CA GLN A 724 32.21 -4.57 -16.12
C GLN A 724 30.84 -4.62 -16.79
N TYR A 725 29.78 -4.11 -16.16
CA TYR A 725 28.41 -4.36 -16.62
C TYR A 725 27.73 -3.20 -17.34
N LEU A 726 28.17 -1.94 -17.12
CA LEU A 726 27.64 -0.78 -17.85
C LEU A 726 28.60 -0.33 -18.96
N ALA A 727 29.89 -0.19 -18.68
CA ALA A 727 30.85 0.33 -19.67
C ALA A 727 31.16 -0.67 -20.80
N SER A 728 30.80 -1.94 -20.64
CA SER A 728 30.94 -3.00 -21.64
C SER A 728 29.78 -3.06 -22.63
N LEU A 729 28.65 -2.41 -22.33
CA LEU A 729 27.48 -2.42 -23.20
C LEU A 729 27.80 -1.76 -24.55
N PRO A 730 27.33 -2.32 -25.68
CA PRO A 730 27.59 -1.76 -27.00
C PRO A 730 26.78 -0.47 -27.17
N GLY A 731 27.44 0.67 -27.35
CA GLY A 731 26.74 1.96 -27.49
C GLY A 731 27.66 3.11 -27.84
N LYS A 732 27.06 4.25 -28.19
CA LYS A 732 27.75 5.52 -28.44
C LYS A 732 27.09 6.64 -27.66
N ALA A 733 27.85 7.69 -27.36
CA ALA A 733 27.37 8.94 -26.75
C ALA A 733 26.50 9.78 -27.71
N GLU A 734 25.55 9.13 -28.40
CA GLU A 734 24.59 9.74 -29.31
C GLU A 734 23.27 9.85 -28.57
N LYS A 735 22.78 11.07 -28.39
CA LYS A 735 21.46 11.31 -27.80
C LYS A 735 20.38 11.03 -28.85
N GLU A 736 19.34 10.34 -28.43
CA GLU A 736 18.10 10.25 -29.19
C GLU A 736 17.17 11.41 -28.84
N GLU A 737 16.22 11.67 -29.73
CA GLU A 737 15.11 12.59 -29.54
C GLU A 737 13.81 11.80 -29.64
N PHE A 738 12.85 12.10 -28.78
CA PHE A 738 11.53 11.50 -28.87
C PHE A 738 10.69 12.15 -29.99
N VAL A 739 9.71 11.42 -30.52
CA VAL A 739 8.79 11.98 -31.52
C VAL A 739 7.71 12.79 -30.80
N LYS A 740 7.55 14.07 -31.18
CA LYS A 740 6.51 14.92 -30.62
C LYS A 740 5.13 14.47 -31.13
N ILE A 741 4.31 13.94 -30.24
CA ILE A 741 2.90 13.58 -30.47
C ILE A 741 1.94 14.54 -29.79
N ALA A 742 0.85 14.92 -30.45
CA ALA A 742 -0.17 15.77 -29.84
C ALA A 742 -0.83 15.10 -28.62
N MET A 743 -0.49 15.58 -27.43
CA MET A 743 -1.06 15.18 -26.13
C MET A 743 -1.64 16.39 -25.39
N ASN A 744 -2.07 17.41 -26.16
CA ASN A 744 -2.59 18.64 -25.61
C ASN A 744 -3.98 18.41 -25.02
N VAL A 745 -4.29 19.06 -23.89
CA VAL A 745 -5.67 19.15 -23.41
C VAL A 745 -6.49 20.03 -24.34
N GLU A 746 -7.72 19.60 -24.62
CA GLU A 746 -8.70 20.33 -25.42
C GLU A 746 -9.02 21.69 -24.79
N LYS A 747 -8.94 22.75 -25.61
CA LYS A 747 -9.21 24.12 -25.16
C LYS A 747 -10.71 24.39 -25.00
N GLY A 748 -11.01 25.52 -24.36
CA GLY A 748 -12.36 26.01 -24.15
C GLY A 748 -13.11 25.27 -23.05
N SER A 749 -14.33 25.71 -22.80
CA SER A 749 -15.16 25.13 -21.75
C SER A 749 -16.17 24.13 -22.30
N SER A 750 -16.42 23.05 -21.57
CA SER A 750 -17.47 22.09 -21.90
C SER A 750 -17.98 21.39 -20.66
N GLU A 751 -19.28 21.09 -20.67
CA GLU A 751 -19.95 20.34 -19.62
C GLU A 751 -20.55 19.06 -20.22
N ASN A 752 -20.35 17.94 -19.54
CA ASN A 752 -20.94 16.65 -19.86
C ASN A 752 -21.59 16.06 -18.60
N ILE A 753 -22.92 16.21 -18.51
CA ILE A 753 -23.72 15.57 -17.47
C ILE A 753 -24.41 14.37 -18.10
N PHE A 754 -24.13 13.17 -17.59
CA PHE A 754 -24.74 11.94 -18.08
C PHE A 754 -25.22 11.09 -16.91
N GLN A 755 -26.14 10.17 -17.21
CA GLN A 755 -26.68 9.24 -16.23
C GLN A 755 -26.13 7.84 -16.46
N ARG A 756 -25.97 7.08 -15.38
CA ARG A 756 -25.68 5.64 -15.41
C ARG A 756 -26.48 4.92 -14.35
N LYS A 757 -26.97 3.74 -14.71
CA LYS A 757 -27.45 2.77 -13.73
C LYS A 757 -26.31 2.45 -12.75
N MET A 758 -26.62 2.52 -11.46
CA MET A 758 -25.72 2.17 -10.38
C MET A 758 -26.50 1.56 -9.21
N GLN A 759 -25.90 0.60 -8.51
CA GLN A 759 -26.50 -0.07 -7.35
C GLN A 759 -26.47 0.82 -6.10
N ASN A 760 -25.48 1.72 -6.00
CA ASN A 760 -25.40 2.69 -4.93
C ASN A 760 -25.48 4.12 -5.52
N PRO A 761 -26.67 4.76 -5.47
CA PRO A 761 -26.88 6.07 -6.08
C PRO A 761 -25.96 7.16 -5.50
N LYS A 762 -25.15 7.76 -6.39
CA LYS A 762 -24.31 8.92 -6.08
C LYS A 762 -24.06 9.76 -7.33
N ALA A 763 -23.77 11.04 -7.13
CA ALA A 763 -23.18 11.88 -8.16
C ALA A 763 -21.66 11.87 -8.04
N SER A 764 -20.97 11.64 -9.16
CA SER A 764 -19.51 11.77 -9.26
C SER A 764 -19.17 12.95 -10.15
N VAL A 765 -18.35 13.87 -9.64
CA VAL A 765 -18.03 15.14 -10.28
C VAL A 765 -16.54 15.21 -10.58
N PHE A 766 -16.19 15.56 -11.81
CA PHE A 766 -14.84 15.87 -12.25
C PHE A 766 -14.83 17.27 -12.86
N ASN A 767 -14.02 18.16 -12.31
CA ASN A 767 -13.69 19.44 -12.92
C ASN A 767 -12.22 19.45 -13.29
N SER A 768 -11.91 19.93 -14.50
CA SER A 768 -10.55 20.22 -14.90
C SER A 768 -10.42 21.63 -15.42
N ILE A 769 -9.54 22.39 -14.75
CA ILE A 769 -9.09 23.69 -15.20
C ILE A 769 -7.75 23.45 -15.89
N SER A 770 -7.60 23.94 -17.12
CA SER A 770 -6.38 23.72 -17.88
C SER A 770 -5.84 25.00 -18.53
N GLY A 771 -4.57 24.98 -18.85
CA GLY A 771 -3.90 26.11 -19.48
C GLY A 771 -2.45 25.82 -19.79
N THR A 772 -1.69 26.87 -20.01
CA THR A 772 -0.24 26.81 -20.21
C THR A 772 0.44 27.80 -19.28
N THR A 773 1.44 27.33 -18.55
CA THR A 773 2.29 28.11 -17.66
C THR A 773 3.72 27.64 -17.81
N THR A 774 4.69 28.55 -17.72
CA THR A 774 6.11 28.16 -17.75
C THR A 774 6.41 27.16 -16.64
N ARG A 775 7.05 26.05 -17.01
CA ARG A 775 7.51 25.05 -16.05
C ARG A 775 8.86 25.46 -15.47
N ASP A 776 8.82 26.18 -14.36
CA ASP A 776 9.99 26.51 -13.55
C ASP A 776 9.77 26.10 -12.09
N LEU A 777 10.80 26.25 -11.27
CA LEU A 777 10.75 25.89 -9.85
C LEU A 777 9.67 26.69 -9.10
N LYS A 778 9.54 27.99 -9.38
CA LYS A 778 8.59 28.87 -8.70
C LYS A 778 7.15 28.46 -8.98
N ASN A 779 6.77 28.29 -10.24
CA ASN A 779 5.40 27.93 -10.62
C ASN A 779 5.01 26.53 -10.12
N ARG A 780 5.96 25.60 -10.04
CA ARG A 780 5.71 24.28 -9.45
C ARG A 780 5.45 24.35 -7.95
N ILE A 781 6.20 25.19 -7.23
CA ILE A 781 5.98 25.43 -5.79
C ILE A 781 4.66 26.16 -5.58
N VAL A 782 4.35 27.19 -6.39
CA VAL A 782 3.06 27.91 -6.33
C VAL A 782 1.88 26.96 -6.57
N MET A 783 1.95 26.08 -7.58
CA MET A 783 0.92 25.06 -7.80
C MET A 783 0.78 24.13 -6.58
N SER A 784 1.90 23.65 -6.02
CA SER A 784 1.87 22.79 -4.84
C SER A 784 1.32 23.49 -3.59
N MET A 785 1.56 24.79 -3.44
CA MET A 785 0.94 25.59 -2.37
C MET A 785 -0.55 25.74 -2.60
N PHE A 786 -0.96 26.01 -3.84
CA PHE A 786 -2.35 26.15 -4.21
C PHE A 786 -3.16 24.88 -3.95
N ASP A 787 -2.65 23.71 -4.39
CA ASP A 787 -3.27 22.40 -4.13
C ASP A 787 -3.53 22.18 -2.62
N GLN A 788 -2.51 22.44 -1.78
CA GLN A 788 -2.63 22.26 -0.34
C GLN A 788 -3.59 23.24 0.33
N ILE A 789 -3.73 24.46 -0.19
CA ILE A 789 -4.71 25.42 0.32
C ILE A 789 -6.12 25.01 -0.12
N LEU A 790 -6.30 24.49 -1.33
CA LEU A 790 -7.57 23.92 -1.77
C LEU A 790 -8.00 22.74 -0.90
N ASP A 791 -7.08 21.85 -0.50
CA ASP A 791 -7.39 20.78 0.46
C ASP A 791 -8.00 21.33 1.76
N ILE A 792 -7.43 22.41 2.31
CA ILE A 792 -7.93 23.06 3.54
C ILE A 792 -9.33 23.64 3.30
N ILE A 793 -9.48 24.46 2.27
CA ILE A 793 -10.73 25.18 2.00
C ILE A 793 -11.87 24.21 1.65
N TYR A 794 -11.62 23.19 0.82
CA TYR A 794 -12.67 22.23 0.46
C TYR A 794 -13.05 21.31 1.62
N THR A 795 -12.11 20.96 2.49
CA THR A 795 -12.42 20.22 3.73
C THR A 795 -13.38 21.03 4.60
N GLU A 796 -13.07 22.30 4.84
CA GLU A 796 -13.92 23.20 5.64
C GLU A 796 -15.28 23.44 4.97
N LYS A 797 -15.29 23.90 3.71
CA LYS A 797 -16.50 24.40 3.05
C LYS A 797 -17.42 23.32 2.48
N VAL A 798 -16.86 22.23 1.94
CA VAL A 798 -17.65 21.24 1.20
C VAL A 798 -17.90 19.99 2.04
N ARG A 799 -16.91 19.54 2.82
CA ARG A 799 -17.05 18.39 3.70
C ARG A 799 -17.71 18.78 5.02
N GLU A 800 -17.14 19.71 5.77
CA GLU A 800 -17.59 20.02 7.14
C GLU A 800 -18.85 20.90 7.19
N GLU A 801 -18.85 22.08 6.55
CA GLU A 801 -19.99 23.01 6.61
C GLU A 801 -21.25 22.47 5.92
N GLU A 802 -21.08 21.83 4.76
CA GLU A 802 -22.22 21.35 3.95
C GLU A 802 -22.62 19.90 4.24
N GLY A 803 -21.77 19.12 4.93
CA GLY A 803 -21.96 17.67 5.11
C GLY A 803 -22.28 17.00 3.77
N GLY A 804 -21.62 17.44 2.71
CA GLY A 804 -22.02 17.21 1.32
C GLY A 804 -21.15 16.21 0.57
N THR A 805 -19.99 15.87 1.12
CA THR A 805 -19.07 14.91 0.52
C THR A 805 -18.21 14.24 1.58
N TYR A 806 -17.69 13.06 1.28
CA TYR A 806 -16.63 12.43 2.08
C TYR A 806 -15.31 13.24 2.00
N GLY A 807 -15.03 13.85 0.84
CA GLY A 807 -13.85 14.67 0.62
C GLY A 807 -13.73 15.13 -0.84
N VAL A 808 -13.05 16.25 -1.05
CA VAL A 808 -12.75 16.79 -2.37
C VAL A 808 -11.26 16.62 -2.65
N TYR A 809 -10.94 15.89 -3.71
CA TYR A 809 -9.57 15.74 -4.17
C TYR A 809 -9.23 16.86 -5.15
N ALA A 810 -8.20 17.66 -4.87
CA ALA A 810 -7.68 18.68 -5.77
C ALA A 810 -6.19 18.44 -6.04
N LYS A 811 -5.79 18.38 -7.32
CA LYS A 811 -4.37 18.24 -7.68
C LYS A 811 -4.01 18.94 -8.97
N GLY A 812 -2.96 19.73 -8.90
CA GLY A 812 -2.36 20.47 -9.97
C GLY A 812 -1.07 19.83 -10.49
N ALA A 813 -0.81 20.02 -11.78
CA ALA A 813 0.47 19.65 -12.38
C ALA A 813 0.82 20.60 -13.53
N ILE A 814 2.12 20.83 -13.72
CA ILE A 814 2.70 21.55 -14.86
C ILE A 814 3.60 20.58 -15.61
N SER A 815 3.25 20.20 -16.83
CA SER A 815 3.90 19.13 -17.58
C SER A 815 5.22 19.55 -18.22
N ARG A 816 6.15 18.58 -18.34
CA ARG A 816 7.31 18.69 -19.25
C ARG A 816 6.91 18.49 -20.70
N TYR A 817 5.93 17.61 -20.92
CA TYR A 817 5.41 17.30 -22.24
C TYR A 817 3.89 17.06 -22.20
N PRO A 818 3.09 17.80 -22.97
CA PRO A 818 3.46 19.03 -23.69
C PRO A 818 4.02 20.09 -22.73
N GLU A 819 5.00 20.86 -23.21
CA GLU A 819 5.73 21.81 -22.36
C GLU A 819 4.80 22.87 -21.78
N GLY A 820 4.82 23.02 -20.45
CA GLY A 820 4.06 24.03 -19.74
C GLY A 820 2.55 23.76 -19.65
N GLN A 821 2.03 22.68 -20.24
CA GLN A 821 0.63 22.30 -20.07
C GLN A 821 0.32 22.15 -18.59
N THR A 822 -0.60 22.98 -18.11
CA THR A 822 -1.00 23.06 -16.71
C THR A 822 -2.40 22.51 -16.58
N ILE A 823 -2.61 21.60 -15.62
CA ILE A 823 -3.91 21.00 -15.35
C ILE A 823 -4.12 21.00 -13.84
N LEU A 824 -5.25 21.52 -13.39
CA LEU A 824 -5.82 21.30 -12.07
C LEU A 824 -7.03 20.37 -12.23
N GLN A 825 -7.05 19.26 -11.50
CA GLN A 825 -8.17 18.33 -11.46
C GLN A 825 -8.81 18.36 -10.08
N ILE A 826 -10.14 18.45 -10.04
CA ILE A 826 -10.94 18.44 -8.82
C ILE A 826 -11.99 17.34 -8.94
N ILE A 827 -12.01 16.40 -7.99
CA ILE A 827 -12.87 15.21 -8.03
C ILE A 827 -13.54 15.01 -6.68
N PHE A 828 -14.85 14.78 -6.67
CA PHE A 828 -15.59 14.43 -5.46
C PHE A 828 -16.86 13.64 -5.79
N ASP A 829 -17.34 12.90 -4.80
CA ASP A 829 -18.64 12.23 -4.82
C ASP A 829 -19.60 12.94 -3.85
N THR A 830 -20.90 12.93 -4.16
CA THR A 830 -21.95 13.56 -3.34
C THR A 830 -23.31 12.91 -3.56
N ASP A 831 -24.25 13.18 -2.66
CA ASP A 831 -25.68 13.06 -2.92
C ASP A 831 -26.08 13.75 -4.25
N PRO A 832 -26.81 13.05 -5.15
CA PRO A 832 -27.30 13.64 -6.40
C PRO A 832 -28.10 14.94 -6.23
N GLU A 833 -28.85 15.10 -5.15
CA GLU A 833 -29.64 16.32 -4.90
C GLU A 833 -28.76 17.51 -4.52
N LYS A 834 -27.59 17.26 -3.92
CA LYS A 834 -26.62 18.30 -3.53
C LYS A 834 -25.64 18.65 -4.65
N MET A 835 -25.57 17.84 -5.72
CA MET A 835 -24.53 17.93 -6.75
C MET A 835 -24.37 19.34 -7.32
N GLU A 836 -25.46 19.97 -7.77
CA GLU A 836 -25.39 21.28 -8.42
C GLU A 836 -24.89 22.37 -7.44
N HIS A 837 -25.43 22.36 -6.21
CA HIS A 837 -25.04 23.29 -5.15
C HIS A 837 -23.57 23.15 -4.76
N LEU A 838 -23.10 21.93 -4.50
CA LEU A 838 -21.72 21.70 -4.09
C LEU A 838 -20.73 21.97 -5.22
N ASN A 839 -21.06 21.61 -6.46
CA ASN A 839 -20.21 21.93 -7.60
C ASN A 839 -20.10 23.44 -7.81
N GLN A 840 -21.19 24.18 -7.57
CA GLN A 840 -21.18 25.63 -7.59
C GLN A 840 -20.27 26.23 -6.51
N ILE A 841 -20.28 25.68 -5.28
CA ILE A 841 -19.37 26.07 -4.20
C ILE A 841 -17.91 25.82 -4.63
N VAL A 842 -17.60 24.61 -5.11
CA VAL A 842 -16.25 24.23 -5.56
C VAL A 842 -15.71 25.20 -6.61
N LEU A 843 -16.52 25.51 -7.63
CA LEU A 843 -16.11 26.43 -8.70
C LEU A 843 -16.07 27.90 -8.25
N ASN A 844 -16.91 28.31 -7.28
CA ASN A 844 -16.88 29.67 -6.73
C ASN A 844 -15.65 29.90 -5.86
N ILE A 845 -15.23 28.92 -5.07
CA ILE A 845 -13.99 28.98 -4.29
C ILE A 845 -12.80 29.31 -5.21
N LEU A 846 -12.71 28.71 -6.39
CA LEU A 846 -11.65 29.05 -7.35
C LEU A 846 -11.70 30.51 -7.83
N LYS A 847 -12.91 31.05 -8.06
CA LYS A 847 -13.10 32.44 -8.50
C LYS A 847 -12.75 33.42 -7.37
N GLU A 848 -13.27 33.17 -6.17
CA GLU A 848 -12.96 33.93 -4.96
C GLU A 848 -11.45 33.91 -4.69
N PHE A 849 -10.81 32.75 -4.84
CA PHE A 849 -9.36 32.62 -4.71
C PHE A 849 -8.59 33.47 -5.74
N ALA A 850 -9.07 33.55 -6.99
CA ALA A 850 -8.47 34.40 -8.02
C ALA A 850 -8.72 35.90 -7.78
N GLU A 851 -9.83 36.26 -7.13
CA GLU A 851 -10.22 37.64 -6.83
C GLU A 851 -9.56 38.19 -5.55
N ASP A 852 -9.50 37.39 -4.50
CA ASP A 852 -9.10 37.80 -3.14
C ASP A 852 -7.75 37.19 -2.70
N GLY A 853 -7.32 36.09 -3.32
CA GLY A 853 -6.14 35.33 -2.90
C GLY A 853 -6.40 34.41 -1.70
N PRO A 854 -5.37 33.69 -1.22
CA PRO A 854 -5.51 32.80 -0.05
C PRO A 854 -5.71 33.57 1.26
N ARG A 855 -6.39 32.94 2.23
CA ARG A 855 -6.43 33.42 3.62
C ARG A 855 -5.01 33.46 4.20
N ASP A 856 -4.74 34.44 5.06
CA ASP A 856 -3.42 34.60 5.70
C ASP A 856 -3.00 33.35 6.49
N SER A 857 -3.95 32.76 7.23
CA SER A 857 -3.75 31.54 8.00
C SER A 857 -3.35 30.36 7.13
N ASP A 858 -4.09 30.10 6.05
CA ASP A 858 -3.86 28.94 5.19
C ASP A 858 -2.53 29.04 4.46
N PHE A 859 -2.22 30.23 3.96
CA PHE A 859 -0.94 30.51 3.32
C PHE A 859 0.24 30.30 4.29
N ALA A 860 0.12 30.80 5.53
CA ALA A 860 1.16 30.62 6.55
C ALA A 860 1.35 29.13 6.90
N ARG A 861 0.24 28.41 7.17
CA ARG A 861 0.25 26.97 7.49
C ARG A 861 0.94 26.14 6.39
N VAL A 862 0.57 26.37 5.13
CA VAL A 862 1.15 25.63 4.00
C VAL A 862 2.62 25.97 3.81
N LYS A 863 3.01 27.25 3.90
CA LYS A 863 4.43 27.65 3.81
C LYS A 863 5.27 27.00 4.93
N GLU A 864 4.78 27.02 6.16
CA GLU A 864 5.44 26.39 7.29
C GLU A 864 5.60 24.88 7.11
N TYR A 865 4.51 24.20 6.74
CA TYR A 865 4.52 22.76 6.45
C TYR A 865 5.52 22.39 5.34
N MET A 866 5.59 23.17 4.24
CA MET A 866 6.54 22.92 3.16
C MET A 866 8.00 23.08 3.59
N ASN A 867 8.31 24.10 4.40
CA ASN A 867 9.66 24.29 4.95
C ASN A 867 10.05 23.13 5.89
N LYS A 868 9.11 22.66 6.71
CA LYS A 868 9.28 21.49 7.59
C LYS A 868 9.54 20.23 6.77
N SER A 869 8.63 19.90 5.85
CA SER A 869 8.67 18.68 5.02
C SER A 869 9.91 18.62 4.11
N TYR A 870 10.41 19.76 3.63
CA TYR A 870 11.66 19.80 2.88
C TYR A 870 12.85 19.31 3.72
N SER A 871 12.93 19.74 4.98
CA SER A 871 14.04 19.36 5.88
C SER A 871 14.08 17.84 6.12
N GLU A 872 12.92 17.20 6.17
CA GLU A 872 12.79 15.73 6.25
C GLU A 872 13.18 15.07 4.93
N SER A 873 12.71 15.61 3.80
CA SER A 873 12.99 15.08 2.46
C SER A 873 14.49 15.04 2.15
N LEU A 874 15.29 15.98 2.69
CA LEU A 874 16.75 15.98 2.52
C LEU A 874 17.44 14.72 3.04
N LYS A 875 16.79 13.96 3.93
CA LYS A 875 17.30 12.72 4.54
C LYS A 875 16.72 11.45 3.87
N GLU A 876 16.13 11.58 2.68
CA GLU A 876 15.54 10.46 1.95
C GLU A 876 16.28 10.18 0.65
N ASN A 877 16.65 8.92 0.40
CA ASN A 877 17.30 8.51 -0.84
C ASN A 877 16.42 8.81 -2.07
N SER A 878 15.10 8.59 -1.95
CA SER A 878 14.13 8.83 -3.01
C SER A 878 14.05 10.30 -3.44
N TYR A 879 14.20 11.24 -2.50
CA TYR A 879 14.27 12.67 -2.79
C TYR A 879 15.47 12.98 -3.68
N TRP A 880 16.67 12.53 -3.27
CA TRP A 880 17.89 12.79 -4.02
C TRP A 880 17.90 12.08 -5.38
N MET A 881 17.36 10.87 -5.47
CA MET A 881 17.18 10.19 -6.76
C MET A 881 16.36 11.05 -7.73
N ASN A 882 15.26 11.64 -7.25
CA ASN A 882 14.43 12.53 -8.05
C ASN A 882 15.17 13.82 -8.44
N ILE A 883 15.87 14.47 -7.50
CA ILE A 883 16.64 15.70 -7.75
C ILE A 883 17.72 15.47 -8.82
N LEU A 884 18.49 14.38 -8.69
CA LEU A 884 19.60 14.08 -9.58
C LEU A 884 19.11 13.65 -10.96
N ASP A 885 18.08 12.81 -11.07
CA ASP A 885 17.48 12.48 -12.38
C ASP A 885 16.95 13.76 -13.06
N ASN A 886 16.25 14.63 -12.33
CA ASN A 886 15.81 15.93 -12.86
C ASN A 886 16.97 16.77 -13.39
N LYS A 887 18.08 16.87 -12.64
CA LYS A 887 19.22 17.68 -13.06
C LYS A 887 19.96 17.08 -14.26
N TYR A 888 20.33 15.81 -14.20
CA TYR A 888 21.23 15.20 -15.18
C TYR A 888 20.53 14.63 -16.40
N PHE A 889 19.27 14.20 -16.27
CA PHE A 889 18.47 13.75 -17.40
C PHE A 889 17.66 14.90 -18.02
N TYR A 890 16.88 15.64 -17.21
CA TYR A 890 16.01 16.72 -17.72
C TYR A 890 16.68 18.11 -17.77
N GLY A 891 17.80 18.33 -17.09
CA GLY A 891 18.42 19.67 -17.01
C GLY A 891 17.73 20.63 -16.04
N GLU A 892 16.86 20.13 -15.14
CA GLU A 892 16.10 20.93 -14.18
C GLU A 892 16.72 20.87 -12.78
N ASP A 893 17.19 22.00 -12.24
CA ASP A 893 17.60 22.11 -10.84
C ASP A 893 16.40 22.43 -9.95
N ASN A 894 15.93 21.41 -9.23
CA ASN A 894 14.76 21.49 -8.36
C ASN A 894 15.13 21.53 -6.86
N HIS A 895 16.40 21.79 -6.54
CA HIS A 895 16.92 21.69 -5.17
C HIS A 895 17.61 22.98 -4.71
N THR A 896 18.58 23.49 -5.48
CA THR A 896 19.54 24.51 -5.02
C THR A 896 18.85 25.77 -4.47
N HIS A 897 17.76 26.20 -5.08
CA HIS A 897 17.01 27.40 -4.69
C HIS A 897 15.63 27.09 -4.09
N TYR A 898 15.34 25.85 -3.69
CA TYR A 898 14.00 25.45 -3.25
C TYR A 898 13.50 26.28 -2.06
N ILE A 899 14.26 26.31 -0.95
CA ILE A 899 13.86 27.03 0.28
C ILE A 899 13.81 28.54 0.07
N GLU A 900 14.76 29.09 -0.70
CA GLU A 900 14.73 30.50 -1.08
C GLU A 900 13.44 30.82 -1.86
N THR A 901 13.09 29.96 -2.82
CA THR A 901 11.89 30.12 -3.64
C THR A 901 10.61 30.01 -2.80
N VAL A 902 10.48 28.97 -1.95
CA VAL A 902 9.34 28.79 -1.02
C VAL A 902 9.13 30.04 -0.18
N ASN A 903 10.20 30.57 0.42
CA ASN A 903 10.09 31.72 1.31
C ASN A 903 9.84 33.04 0.56
N SER A 904 10.29 33.15 -0.70
CA SER A 904 10.05 34.31 -1.56
C SER A 904 8.61 34.43 -2.07
N ILE A 905 7.87 33.33 -2.14
CA ILE A 905 6.48 33.33 -2.63
C ILE A 905 5.61 34.14 -1.69
N THR A 906 4.73 34.96 -2.27
CA THR A 906 3.72 35.78 -1.60
C THR A 906 2.31 35.28 -1.92
N LYS A 907 1.30 35.78 -1.20
CA LYS A 907 -0.10 35.49 -1.54
C LYS A 907 -0.46 35.97 -2.94
N ASP A 908 0.04 37.14 -3.33
CA ASP A 908 -0.16 37.76 -4.64
C ASP A 908 0.42 36.89 -5.77
N ASP A 909 1.52 36.16 -5.53
CA ASP A 909 2.07 35.21 -6.52
C ASP A 909 1.10 34.05 -6.77
N ILE A 910 0.49 33.49 -5.71
CA ILE A 910 -0.47 32.39 -5.84
C ILE A 910 -1.76 32.90 -6.48
N GLN A 911 -2.30 34.03 -6.00
CA GLN A 911 -3.47 34.68 -6.59
C GLN A 911 -3.26 34.97 -8.07
N GLY A 912 -2.13 35.58 -8.43
CA GLY A 912 -1.78 35.90 -9.82
C GLY A 912 -1.65 34.66 -10.69
N PHE A 913 -1.07 33.57 -10.17
CA PHE A 913 -0.99 32.29 -10.86
C PHE A 913 -2.37 31.70 -11.13
N VAL A 914 -3.24 31.64 -10.10
CA VAL A 914 -4.60 31.08 -10.22
C VAL A 914 -5.43 31.92 -11.19
N LYS A 915 -5.39 33.24 -11.07
CA LYS A 915 -6.05 34.16 -11.99
C LYS A 915 -5.59 33.96 -13.43
N ALA A 916 -4.27 33.89 -13.66
CA ALA A 916 -3.72 33.66 -15.00
C ALA A 916 -4.09 32.28 -15.58
N LEU A 917 -4.29 31.26 -14.73
CA LEU A 917 -4.78 29.96 -15.15
C LEU A 917 -6.27 30.02 -15.53
N LEU A 918 -7.12 30.64 -14.70
CA LEU A 918 -8.56 30.76 -14.95
C LEU A 918 -8.89 31.68 -16.14
N ASP A 919 -8.13 32.76 -16.34
CA ASP A 919 -8.30 33.71 -17.45
C ASP A 919 -8.11 33.05 -18.83
N GLN A 920 -7.49 31.87 -18.89
CA GLN A 920 -7.36 31.08 -20.12
C GLN A 920 -8.67 30.43 -20.56
N GLY A 921 -9.69 30.40 -19.71
CA GLY A 921 -11.06 30.04 -20.09
C GLY A 921 -11.29 28.56 -20.43
N ASN A 922 -10.42 27.66 -19.94
CA ASN A 922 -10.57 26.21 -20.16
C ASN A 922 -11.08 25.53 -18.88
N LEU A 923 -12.36 25.15 -18.89
CA LEU A 923 -13.01 24.36 -17.85
C LEU A 923 -13.71 23.14 -18.47
N LYS A 924 -13.33 21.95 -18.04
CA LYS A 924 -14.02 20.70 -18.41
C LYS A 924 -14.74 20.18 -17.18
N THR A 925 -16.07 20.10 -17.25
CA THR A 925 -16.89 19.53 -16.18
C THR A 925 -17.53 18.24 -16.69
N VAL A 926 -17.33 17.15 -15.95
CA VAL A 926 -17.97 15.85 -16.20
C VAL A 926 -18.70 15.45 -14.94
N VAL A 927 -20.00 15.20 -15.05
CA VAL A 927 -20.84 14.73 -13.95
C VAL A 927 -21.51 13.44 -14.36
N MET A 928 -21.34 12.41 -13.54
CA MET A 928 -22.11 11.18 -13.63
C MET A 928 -23.19 11.20 -12.55
N LEU A 929 -24.45 11.08 -12.95
CA LEU A 929 -25.61 10.97 -12.08
C LEU A 929 -26.15 9.53 -12.10
N PRO A 930 -26.89 9.09 -11.06
CA PRO A 930 -27.64 7.86 -11.14
C PRO A 930 -28.79 7.99 -12.15
N GLU A 931 -29.09 6.91 -12.85
CA GLU A 931 -30.37 6.78 -13.56
C GLU A 931 -31.51 6.76 -12.55
N ILE A 932 -32.51 7.62 -12.75
CA ILE A 932 -33.74 7.60 -11.94
C ILE A 932 -34.62 6.49 -12.51
N THR A 933 -34.74 5.36 -11.81
CA THR A 933 -35.76 4.35 -12.12
C THR A 933 -37.12 4.86 -11.64
N GLU A 934 -38.02 5.14 -12.58
CA GLU A 934 -39.46 5.42 -12.31
C GLU A 934 -40.20 4.22 -11.72
#